data_AF-M5FPM6-F1
#
_entry.id   AF-M5FPM6-F1
#
_cell.length_a   1.000
_cell.length_b   1.000
_cell.length_c   1.000
_cell.angle_alpha   90.00
_cell.angle_beta   90.00
_cell.angle_gamma   90.00
#
_symmetry.space_group_name_H-M   'P 1'
#
loop_
_entity.id
_entity.type
_entity.pdbx_description
1 polymer ?
#
loop_
_entity_poly.entity_id
_entity_poly.type
_entity_poly.pdbx_seq_one_letter_code
_entity_poly.pdbx_strand_id
1 'polypeptide(L)'
;MSSQRFNTVSSISIQYISPSVTTVGEAFIVAEFCKDETRLRRARESMTPEIKTELANAFETSFQNDEIRKAFIQHLKFRAHGIMEDVVRDRRTSYSRCLNIIASSGQGKSRLMKEVGYGRRDCIPPTPEDEPVFCIPINMRELDAPGWPLTDAAVLKYFETLKGDSEDTQQSVRAHWRAAVFISEALEHALTCLKNLLPEAGYVPKLRAWNEKMEGRNRESRDRFWQDVVTKAEARCIKTLQTQNSPPRRKEDQRTTSDVVAGADESGKTLIQPATTKLVAYLKTLHGSDPSVIIYFDEAAEFHNLYWILSRVLVARISEPLWLVFMATNGKLKNYAPPSGNINSARLSAELLQQLPPYYSLGFDQWAKKAAESRTMGDLSSWLHASYYGRPMWNAHLTTTPSYRLRQEGTLKLTCNSAHPEQNDACTFSIFSVLINLDLVLHTTEAAKIADLAVSNHMRLFDGIQLQPDMSYLTHTASEPVLALCAADLLLQEGKLPGYMKTLVTELCRGNIIPKGDMGELAARLLLLLPRISASEAKFEDPIPLPNITLVAYLEVLLGPAVLDSDFKKTFHNTWVNFHHWIVLSESLPKKGLDLKTLANFWARGAAIQCWHNQASVDLLFITYQGSNAPKALFDRRNLSAVHVQVKLKDRPDPNALRGLEPVGLAEHLAETEMPYLVILMELGTNVAFDNDSERYVDIQKPLSITQRGLGHPPVASSTRSNDSSKDIRKRRWSINVRGHASSAYPILDKLKISSHFTRLLHLRTLGPQTELEEQMWPGTRLSGMPVSWMVDSGVIVPQGGVNEDVEMTG
;
A
#
# COMPACT_ATOMS: atom_id res chain seq x y z
N MET A 1 -65.28 38.53 15.51
CA MET A 1 -66.45 37.83 16.07
C MET A 1 -66.73 36.62 15.19
N SER A 2 -66.71 35.41 15.78
CA SER A 2 -67.33 34.11 15.38
C SER A 2 -67.30 33.66 13.90
N SER A 3 -67.05 32.42 13.48
CA SER A 3 -66.93 31.11 14.15
C SER A 3 -66.65 30.02 13.07
N GLN A 4 -65.90 28.99 13.45
CA GLN A 4 -66.00 27.56 13.08
C GLN A 4 -65.93 27.04 11.63
N ARG A 5 -65.18 25.91 11.51
CA ARG A 5 -65.44 24.60 10.82
C ARG A 5 -64.26 24.19 9.91
N PHE A 6 -63.81 22.93 9.76
CA PHE A 6 -63.94 21.62 10.43
C PHE A 6 -62.77 20.75 9.90
N ASN A 7 -62.37 19.71 10.65
CA ASN A 7 -61.41 18.67 10.25
C ASN A 7 -61.90 17.82 9.06
N THR A 8 -60.95 17.31 8.26
CA THR A 8 -61.00 15.92 7.74
C THR A 8 -59.60 15.39 7.40
N VAL A 9 -59.35 14.17 7.88
CA VAL A 9 -58.22 13.29 7.59
C VAL A 9 -58.69 12.26 6.56
N SER A 10 -57.88 11.96 5.53
CA SER A 10 -57.90 10.66 4.84
C SER A 10 -56.58 10.31 4.14
N SER A 11 -55.87 9.34 4.74
CA SER A 11 -55.10 8.22 4.16
C SER A 11 -54.50 8.32 2.76
N ILE A 12 -53.16 8.16 2.67
CA ILE A 12 -52.49 7.47 1.56
C ILE A 12 -51.56 6.40 2.15
N SER A 13 -51.77 5.18 1.66
CA SER A 13 -51.12 3.91 2.00
C SER A 13 -49.66 3.85 1.55
N ILE A 14 -48.74 3.55 2.47
CA ILE A 14 -47.36 3.13 2.18
C ILE A 14 -47.34 1.60 2.16
N GLN A 15 -47.04 1.02 0.99
CA GLN A 15 -46.80 -0.41 0.84
C GLN A 15 -45.47 -0.80 1.49
N TYR A 16 -45.56 -1.81 2.36
CA TYR A 16 -44.46 -2.48 3.05
C TYR A 16 -43.46 -3.09 2.05
N ILE A 17 -42.19 -2.72 2.16
CA ILE A 17 -41.06 -3.52 1.67
C ILE A 17 -40.58 -4.40 2.82
N SER A 18 -40.48 -5.70 2.54
CA SER A 18 -40.12 -6.81 3.43
C SER A 18 -38.81 -6.59 4.20
N PRO A 19 -38.75 -6.90 5.51
CA PRO A 19 -37.51 -6.99 6.26
C PRO A 19 -37.01 -8.44 6.28
N SER A 20 -35.95 -8.75 5.55
CA SER A 20 -35.15 -9.95 5.83
C SER A 20 -33.73 -9.82 5.30
N VAL A 21 -32.78 -10.20 6.16
CA VAL A 21 -31.30 -10.20 6.02
C VAL A 21 -30.60 -8.87 6.36
N THR A 22 -30.59 -8.48 7.64
CA THR A 22 -29.83 -7.28 8.10
C THR A 22 -29.33 -7.36 9.56
N THR A 23 -28.77 -8.48 10.01
CA THR A 23 -28.26 -8.56 11.41
C THR A 23 -26.93 -9.28 11.63
N VAL A 24 -26.25 -9.78 10.60
CA VAL A 24 -24.96 -10.49 10.78
C VAL A 24 -23.78 -9.82 10.04
N GLY A 25 -24.02 -8.74 9.29
CA GLY A 25 -23.03 -8.18 8.35
C GLY A 25 -22.24 -6.94 8.79
N GLU A 26 -22.53 -6.32 9.93
CA GLU A 26 -21.97 -5.00 10.30
C GLU A 26 -20.74 -5.07 11.21
N ALA A 27 -20.48 -6.24 11.80
CA ALA A 27 -19.55 -6.40 12.91
C ALA A 27 -18.05 -6.39 12.50
N PHE A 28 -17.75 -6.71 11.25
CA PHE A 28 -16.39 -6.89 10.76
C PHE A 28 -15.65 -5.54 10.53
N ILE A 29 -16.42 -4.45 10.45
CA ILE A 29 -16.05 -3.30 9.62
C ILE A 29 -15.39 -2.18 10.47
N VAL A 30 -15.77 -1.91 11.73
CA VAL A 30 -15.62 -0.51 12.24
C VAL A 30 -14.38 -0.17 13.11
N ALA A 31 -13.78 -1.05 13.91
CA ALA A 31 -13.06 -0.56 15.10
C ALA A 31 -11.53 -0.33 15.04
N GLU A 32 -10.81 -0.64 13.96
CA GLU A 32 -9.36 -0.40 13.95
C GLU A 32 -8.98 1.06 13.56
N PHE A 33 -9.92 1.88 13.06
CA PHE A 33 -9.62 3.21 12.45
C PHE A 33 -10.42 4.41 13.00
N CYS A 34 -11.28 4.23 14.00
CA CYS A 34 -12.15 5.31 14.50
C CYS A 34 -11.75 5.76 15.91
N LYS A 35 -11.42 7.05 16.07
CA LYS A 35 -11.29 7.72 17.39
C LYS A 35 -12.64 8.10 18.03
N ASP A 36 -13.75 7.74 17.42
CA ASP A 36 -15.09 7.98 17.92
C ASP A 36 -15.48 6.87 18.92
N GLU A 37 -15.47 7.17 20.22
CA GLU A 37 -15.85 6.25 21.31
C GLU A 37 -17.20 5.57 21.08
N THR A 38 -18.15 6.28 20.47
CA THR A 38 -19.50 5.75 20.21
C THR A 38 -19.47 4.61 19.21
N ARG A 39 -18.53 4.66 18.26
CA ARG A 39 -18.34 3.66 17.21
C ARG A 39 -17.47 2.50 17.67
N LEU A 40 -16.42 2.77 18.46
CA LEU A 40 -15.65 1.73 19.16
C LEU A 40 -16.56 0.89 20.06
N ARG A 41 -17.50 1.52 20.77
CA ARG A 41 -18.49 0.83 21.58
C ARG A 41 -19.39 -0.11 20.77
N ARG A 42 -19.94 0.32 19.63
CA ARG A 42 -20.74 -0.56 18.76
C ARG A 42 -19.95 -1.72 18.20
N ALA A 43 -18.69 -1.49 17.81
CA ALA A 43 -17.83 -2.54 17.30
C ALA A 43 -17.42 -3.56 18.38
N ARG A 44 -17.23 -3.09 19.63
CA ARG A 44 -17.03 -3.95 20.81
C ARG A 44 -18.26 -4.80 21.09
N GLU A 45 -19.45 -4.21 20.99
CA GLU A 45 -20.75 -4.91 21.14
C GLU A 45 -21.01 -5.92 20.01
N SER A 46 -20.34 -5.78 18.86
CA SER A 46 -20.53 -6.62 17.67
C SER A 46 -19.46 -7.69 17.44
N MET A 47 -18.35 -7.73 18.20
CA MET A 47 -17.27 -8.67 17.95
C MET A 47 -17.65 -10.10 18.35
N THR A 48 -18.19 -10.86 17.39
CA THR A 48 -18.62 -12.24 17.62
C THR A 48 -17.43 -13.21 17.67
N PRO A 49 -17.57 -14.39 18.30
CA PRO A 49 -16.54 -15.44 18.29
C PRO A 49 -16.08 -15.84 16.88
N GLU A 50 -16.96 -15.77 15.90
CA GLU A 50 -16.68 -16.08 14.50
C GLU A 50 -15.65 -15.08 13.91
N ILE A 51 -15.79 -13.79 14.20
CA ILE A 51 -14.87 -12.74 13.72
C ILE A 51 -13.48 -12.89 14.35
N LYS A 52 -13.41 -13.21 15.64
CA LYS A 52 -12.12 -13.50 16.31
C LYS A 52 -11.44 -14.71 15.68
N THR A 53 -12.21 -15.74 15.36
CA THR A 53 -11.71 -16.95 14.71
C THR A 53 -11.19 -16.66 13.30
N GLU A 54 -11.93 -15.86 12.53
CA GLU A 54 -11.50 -15.39 11.21
C GLU A 54 -10.17 -14.63 11.28
N LEU A 55 -10.08 -13.61 12.15
CA LEU A 55 -8.87 -12.79 12.27
C LEU A 55 -7.67 -13.61 12.70
N ALA A 56 -7.87 -14.59 13.59
CA ALA A 56 -6.85 -15.55 13.97
C ALA A 56 -6.42 -16.42 12.78
N ASN A 57 -7.36 -16.96 11.99
CA ASN A 57 -7.05 -17.75 10.80
C ASN A 57 -6.25 -16.93 9.78
N ALA A 58 -6.70 -15.70 9.50
CA ALA A 58 -6.02 -14.79 8.58
C ALA A 58 -4.60 -14.47 9.10
N PHE A 59 -4.42 -14.18 10.38
CA PHE A 59 -3.10 -13.94 10.99
C PHE A 59 -2.17 -15.14 10.86
N GLU A 60 -2.68 -16.35 11.07
CA GLU A 60 -1.92 -17.60 11.04
C GLU A 60 -1.54 -18.09 9.64
N THR A 61 -2.15 -17.52 8.60
CA THR A 61 -1.79 -17.84 7.23
C THR A 61 -0.37 -17.36 6.96
N SER A 62 0.59 -18.29 6.84
CA SER A 62 2.00 -17.95 6.56
C SER A 62 2.16 -17.14 5.27
N PHE A 63 3.22 -16.34 5.20
CA PHE A 63 3.71 -15.77 3.95
C PHE A 63 4.04 -16.90 2.96
N GLN A 64 3.79 -16.68 1.67
CA GLN A 64 4.04 -17.71 0.64
C GLN A 64 5.53 -18.00 0.44
N ASN A 65 6.39 -17.02 0.73
CA ASN A 65 7.84 -17.16 0.68
C ASN A 65 8.48 -16.55 1.93
N ASP A 66 9.71 -16.94 2.17
CA ASP A 66 10.47 -16.61 3.38
C ASP A 66 11.34 -15.35 3.23
N GLU A 67 11.27 -14.68 2.07
CA GLU A 67 12.17 -13.57 1.72
C GLU A 67 12.02 -12.37 2.65
N ILE A 68 10.80 -12.10 3.12
CA ILE A 68 10.52 -10.96 4.00
C ILE A 68 11.16 -11.18 5.38
N ARG A 69 11.04 -12.41 5.91
CA ARG A 69 11.70 -12.79 7.17
C ARG A 69 13.21 -12.69 7.04
N LYS A 70 13.77 -13.24 5.95
CA LYS A 70 15.22 -13.19 5.66
C LYS A 70 15.72 -11.76 5.54
N ALA A 71 15.04 -10.91 4.77
CA ALA A 71 15.39 -9.51 4.60
C ALA A 71 15.39 -8.76 5.95
N PHE A 72 14.41 -9.01 6.81
CA PHE A 72 14.36 -8.41 8.14
C PHE A 72 15.52 -8.88 9.05
N ILE A 73 15.81 -10.19 9.07
CA ILE A 73 16.92 -10.74 9.86
C ILE A 73 18.26 -10.19 9.35
N GLN A 74 18.45 -10.12 8.03
CA GLN A 74 19.64 -9.52 7.42
C GLN A 74 19.76 -8.03 7.79
N HIS A 75 18.65 -7.29 7.79
CA HIS A 75 18.63 -5.90 8.25
C HIS A 75 19.09 -5.75 9.70
N LEU A 76 18.56 -6.59 10.62
CA LEU A 76 18.99 -6.58 12.02
C LEU A 76 20.46 -6.91 12.18
N LYS A 77 20.97 -7.93 11.46
CA LYS A 77 22.40 -8.30 11.47
C LYS A 77 23.28 -7.16 10.96
N PHE A 78 22.91 -6.53 9.84
CA PHE A 78 23.61 -5.38 9.29
C PHE A 78 23.67 -4.22 10.27
N ARG A 79 22.53 -3.87 10.90
CA ARG A 79 22.49 -2.81 11.93
C ARG A 79 23.29 -3.17 13.16
N ALA A 80 23.20 -4.41 13.64
CA ALA A 80 24.00 -4.87 14.79
C ALA A 80 25.50 -4.69 14.52
N HIS A 81 25.95 -5.07 13.32
CA HIS A 81 27.35 -4.94 12.92
C HIS A 81 27.80 -3.48 12.90
N GLY A 82 27.08 -2.59 12.22
CA GLY A 82 27.41 -1.16 12.18
C GLY A 82 27.46 -0.51 13.56
N ILE A 83 26.51 -0.86 14.45
CA ILE A 83 26.53 -0.41 15.85
C ILE A 83 27.79 -0.91 16.57
N MET A 84 28.23 -2.15 16.33
CA MET A 84 29.44 -2.68 16.98
C MET A 84 30.70 -2.00 16.47
N GLU A 85 30.80 -1.72 15.17
CA GLU A 85 31.90 -0.95 14.60
C GLU A 85 32.00 0.45 15.21
N ASP A 86 30.86 1.12 15.37
CA ASP A 86 30.77 2.45 16.01
C ASP A 86 31.22 2.41 17.48
N VAL A 87 30.80 1.38 18.22
CA VAL A 87 31.22 1.18 19.61
C VAL A 87 32.73 0.93 19.70
N VAL A 88 33.30 0.11 18.80
CA VAL A 88 34.74 -0.17 18.76
C VAL A 88 35.56 1.07 18.40
N ARG A 89 35.02 1.95 17.54
CA ARG A 89 35.68 3.18 17.09
C ARG A 89 35.45 4.39 18.01
N ASP A 90 34.71 4.21 19.11
CA ASP A 90 34.24 5.27 20.00
C ASP A 90 33.51 6.41 19.25
N ARG A 91 32.78 6.04 18.20
CA ARG A 91 31.98 6.94 17.35
C ARG A 91 30.53 6.54 17.43
N ARG A 92 29.94 6.62 18.62
CA ARG A 92 28.52 6.26 18.79
C ARG A 92 27.67 7.17 17.91
N THR A 93 27.10 6.62 16.84
CA THR A 93 26.14 7.33 15.99
C THR A 93 24.71 6.93 16.29
N SER A 94 24.50 5.72 16.82
CA SER A 94 23.17 5.16 17.10
C SER A 94 22.79 5.34 18.57
N TYR A 95 21.53 5.72 18.82
CA TYR A 95 21.01 5.97 20.17
C TYR A 95 20.79 4.67 20.97
N SER A 96 20.11 3.69 20.39
CA SER A 96 19.79 2.41 21.05
C SER A 96 19.50 1.31 20.02
N ARG A 97 19.44 0.04 20.46
CA ARG A 97 18.93 -1.10 19.66
C ARG A 97 17.41 -1.17 19.65
N CYS A 98 16.78 -0.02 19.36
CA CYS A 98 15.33 0.10 19.21
C CYS A 98 15.00 0.31 17.73
N LEU A 99 14.24 -0.60 17.14
CA LEU A 99 13.83 -0.54 15.75
C LEU A 99 12.32 -0.35 15.65
N ASN A 100 11.87 0.61 14.85
CA ASN A 100 10.46 0.78 14.55
C ASN A 100 10.12 0.05 13.25
N ILE A 101 9.06 -0.76 13.22
CA ILE A 101 8.47 -1.26 11.99
C ILE A 101 7.26 -0.39 11.67
N ILE A 102 7.35 0.36 10.58
CA ILE A 102 6.31 1.29 10.14
C ILE A 102 5.75 0.79 8.83
N ALA A 103 4.46 0.50 8.83
CA ALA A 103 3.74 0.06 7.66
C ALA A 103 2.24 0.25 7.87
N SER A 104 1.53 0.52 6.78
CA SER A 104 0.07 0.58 6.81
C SER A 104 -0.56 -0.78 7.13
N SER A 105 -1.83 -0.75 7.52
CA SER A 105 -2.64 -1.93 7.85
C SER A 105 -2.55 -3.03 6.79
N GLY A 106 -2.57 -4.31 7.21
CA GLY A 106 -2.65 -5.46 6.31
C GLY A 106 -1.34 -5.91 5.62
N GLN A 107 -0.21 -5.23 5.85
CA GLN A 107 1.11 -5.68 5.34
C GLN A 107 1.74 -6.83 6.14
N GLY A 108 1.14 -7.24 7.26
CA GLY A 108 1.64 -8.38 8.04
C GLY A 108 2.79 -8.07 8.99
N LYS A 109 2.84 -6.89 9.61
CA LYS A 109 3.83 -6.53 10.67
C LYS A 109 3.96 -7.59 11.75
N SER A 110 2.84 -7.89 12.42
CA SER A 110 2.78 -8.87 13.51
C SER A 110 3.08 -10.28 13.00
N ARG A 111 2.66 -10.60 11.76
CA ARG A 111 2.96 -11.88 11.12
C ARG A 111 4.46 -12.05 10.84
N LEU A 112 5.15 -11.01 10.37
CA LEU A 112 6.60 -11.02 10.20
C LEU A 112 7.29 -11.41 11.52
N MET A 113 6.94 -10.76 12.63
CA MET A 113 7.58 -11.07 13.92
C MET A 113 7.25 -12.48 14.42
N LYS A 114 6.04 -12.98 14.16
CA LYS A 114 5.70 -14.38 14.39
C LYS A 114 6.60 -15.32 13.56
N GLU A 115 6.77 -15.08 12.27
CA GLU A 115 7.62 -15.90 11.40
C GLU A 115 9.10 -15.84 11.77
N VAL A 116 9.62 -14.66 12.17
CA VAL A 116 10.96 -14.52 12.75
C VAL A 116 11.12 -15.45 13.97
N GLY A 117 10.10 -15.54 14.81
CA GLY A 117 10.05 -16.45 15.94
C GLY A 117 10.08 -17.93 15.54
N TYR A 118 9.28 -18.35 14.56
CA TYR A 118 9.21 -19.75 14.15
C TYR A 118 10.37 -20.23 13.27
N GLY A 119 11.03 -19.31 12.57
CA GLY A 119 11.90 -19.64 11.45
C GLY A 119 11.12 -20.32 10.32
N ARG A 120 11.85 -20.86 9.35
CA ARG A 120 11.26 -21.59 8.23
C ARG A 120 10.71 -22.93 8.71
N ARG A 121 9.44 -23.24 8.43
CA ARG A 121 8.75 -24.43 8.97
C ARG A 121 8.89 -25.68 8.11
N ASP A 122 9.06 -25.51 6.80
CA ASP A 122 9.16 -26.57 5.79
C ASP A 122 10.58 -27.16 5.65
N CYS A 123 11.60 -26.54 6.27
CA CYS A 123 12.98 -27.03 6.23
C CYS A 123 13.36 -27.81 7.50
N ILE A 124 13.77 -29.08 7.31
CA ILE A 124 14.28 -29.96 8.36
C ILE A 124 15.49 -30.75 7.83
N PRO A 125 16.72 -30.55 8.35
CA PRO A 125 17.10 -29.52 9.33
C PRO A 125 17.12 -28.11 8.71
N PRO A 126 16.84 -27.05 9.47
CA PRO A 126 16.99 -25.68 8.98
C PRO A 126 18.47 -25.32 8.80
N THR A 127 18.78 -24.52 7.78
CA THR A 127 20.07 -23.82 7.71
C THR A 127 20.15 -22.72 8.78
N PRO A 128 21.32 -22.17 9.13
CA PRO A 128 21.42 -21.06 10.08
C PRO A 128 20.59 -19.81 9.73
N GLU A 129 20.20 -19.65 8.46
CA GLU A 129 19.31 -18.57 8.00
C GLU A 129 17.83 -18.91 8.16
N ASP A 130 17.51 -20.21 8.16
CA ASP A 130 16.16 -20.76 8.32
C ASP A 130 15.75 -20.95 9.79
N GLU A 131 16.70 -20.82 10.71
CA GLU A 131 16.49 -21.01 12.14
C GLU A 131 15.58 -19.93 12.77
N PRO A 132 14.83 -20.30 13.82
CA PRO A 132 14.04 -19.37 14.62
C PRO A 132 14.94 -18.39 15.40
N VAL A 133 14.46 -17.16 15.58
CA VAL A 133 15.05 -16.18 16.50
C VAL A 133 14.24 -16.15 17.80
N PHE A 134 14.91 -16.06 18.95
CA PHE A 134 14.21 -16.00 20.23
C PHE A 134 13.46 -14.66 20.39
N CYS A 135 12.13 -14.73 20.43
CA CYS A 135 11.25 -13.56 20.49
C CYS A 135 10.32 -13.59 21.71
N ILE A 136 10.11 -12.45 22.36
CA ILE A 136 9.12 -12.25 23.43
C ILE A 136 8.06 -11.26 22.93
N PRO A 137 6.83 -11.73 22.61
CA PRO A 137 5.80 -10.89 22.02
C PRO A 137 4.96 -10.14 23.04
N ILE A 138 4.75 -8.86 22.82
CA ILE A 138 3.84 -8.01 23.60
C ILE A 138 2.87 -7.35 22.62
N ASN A 139 1.57 -7.44 22.86
CA ASN A 139 0.54 -6.71 22.13
C ASN A 139 -0.17 -5.73 23.06
N MET A 140 -0.13 -4.45 22.66
CA MET A 140 -0.56 -3.32 23.48
C MET A 140 -1.88 -2.71 22.99
N ARG A 141 -2.63 -3.43 22.15
CA ARG A 141 -3.94 -3.00 21.68
C ARG A 141 -4.86 -2.73 22.88
N GLU A 142 -5.78 -1.78 22.75
CA GLU A 142 -6.82 -1.57 23.75
C GLU A 142 -7.59 -2.84 24.09
N LEU A 143 -8.03 -2.97 25.35
CA LEU A 143 -8.90 -4.07 25.76
C LEU A 143 -10.15 -4.13 24.87
N ASP A 144 -10.45 -5.33 24.39
CA ASP A 144 -11.60 -5.64 23.53
C ASP A 144 -11.62 -4.93 22.17
N ALA A 145 -10.57 -4.21 21.78
CA ALA A 145 -10.48 -3.69 20.41
C ALA A 145 -10.32 -4.85 19.41
N PRO A 146 -10.92 -4.73 18.22
CA PRO A 146 -10.88 -5.79 17.22
C PRO A 146 -9.47 -5.98 16.68
N GLY A 147 -9.24 -7.16 16.11
CA GLY A 147 -7.98 -7.51 15.47
C GLY A 147 -7.29 -8.68 16.15
N TRP A 148 -6.16 -9.07 15.57
CA TRP A 148 -5.29 -10.12 16.09
C TRP A 148 -3.81 -9.74 15.91
N PRO A 149 -2.88 -10.12 16.81
CA PRO A 149 -3.09 -10.86 18.06
C PRO A 149 -3.87 -10.07 19.12
N LEU A 150 -4.37 -10.80 20.13
CA LEU A 150 -5.11 -10.21 21.25
C LEU A 150 -4.19 -9.46 22.22
N THR A 151 -4.75 -8.48 22.92
CA THR A 151 -4.09 -7.66 23.94
C THR A 151 -3.49 -8.48 25.07
N ASP A 152 -2.28 -8.12 25.51
CA ASP A 152 -1.70 -8.60 26.76
C ASP A 152 -2.16 -7.73 27.93
N ALA A 153 -3.37 -8.01 28.44
CA ALA A 153 -4.08 -7.16 29.41
C ALA A 153 -3.27 -6.81 30.67
N ALA A 154 -2.52 -7.77 31.23
CA ALA A 154 -1.67 -7.54 32.39
C ALA A 154 -0.55 -6.53 32.09
N VAL A 155 0.04 -6.63 30.90
CA VAL A 155 1.12 -5.74 30.45
C VAL A 155 0.59 -4.34 30.17
N LEU A 156 -0.54 -4.24 29.46
CA LEU A 156 -1.22 -2.98 29.20
C LEU A 156 -1.49 -2.23 30.51
N LYS A 157 -2.13 -2.89 31.48
CA LYS A 157 -2.43 -2.32 32.80
C LYS A 157 -1.17 -1.89 33.55
N TYR A 158 -0.11 -2.70 33.51
CA TYR A 158 1.16 -2.35 34.15
C TYR A 158 1.73 -1.03 33.60
N PHE A 159 1.74 -0.87 32.28
CA PHE A 159 2.25 0.33 31.61
C PHE A 159 1.31 1.54 31.72
N GLU A 160 0.00 1.34 31.87
CA GLU A 160 -0.93 2.44 32.19
C GLU A 160 -0.56 3.11 33.53
N THR A 161 -0.11 2.35 34.53
CA THR A 161 0.37 2.94 35.80
C THR A 161 1.65 3.77 35.65
N LEU A 162 2.33 3.70 34.50
CA LEU A 162 3.49 4.53 34.17
C LEU A 162 3.11 5.83 33.47
N LYS A 163 1.86 5.97 32.99
CA LYS A 163 1.39 7.15 32.25
C LYS A 163 1.18 8.38 33.13
N GLY A 164 0.88 8.23 34.44
CA GLY A 164 0.84 9.29 35.46
C GLY A 164 -0.14 10.46 35.20
N ASP A 165 -0.46 11.26 36.23
CA ASP A 165 -1.34 12.43 36.12
C ASP A 165 -0.63 13.70 35.59
N SER A 166 0.70 13.67 35.41
CA SER A 166 1.51 14.81 34.95
C SER A 166 2.02 14.62 33.52
N GLU A 167 1.99 15.68 32.71
CA GLU A 167 2.39 15.68 31.30
C GLU A 167 3.83 15.21 31.01
N ASP A 168 4.74 15.20 32.01
CA ASP A 168 6.18 14.93 31.79
C ASP A 168 6.69 13.60 32.39
N THR A 169 5.98 12.50 32.14
CA THR A 169 6.44 11.15 32.56
C THR A 169 7.76 10.70 31.95
N GLN A 170 8.23 11.31 30.84
CA GLN A 170 9.53 11.01 30.22
C GLN A 170 10.73 11.41 31.08
N GLN A 171 10.56 12.32 32.04
CA GLN A 171 11.61 12.77 32.96
C GLN A 171 11.54 12.08 34.34
N SER A 172 10.75 11.01 34.46
CA SER A 172 10.62 10.27 35.71
C SER A 172 11.69 9.19 35.85
N VAL A 173 12.67 9.38 36.74
CA VAL A 173 13.63 8.32 37.13
C VAL A 173 12.88 7.05 37.57
N ARG A 174 11.79 7.19 38.32
CA ARG A 174 10.95 6.08 38.76
C ARG A 174 10.36 5.31 37.57
N ALA A 175 9.92 5.99 36.52
CA ALA A 175 9.37 5.33 35.34
C ALA A 175 10.45 4.51 34.58
N HIS A 176 11.69 5.01 34.50
CA HIS A 176 12.82 4.27 33.94
C HIS A 176 13.14 3.01 34.74
N TRP A 177 13.21 3.12 36.07
CA TRP A 177 13.44 1.97 36.94
C TRP A 177 12.35 0.91 36.78
N ARG A 178 11.07 1.33 36.74
CA ARG A 178 9.95 0.39 36.53
C ARG A 178 10.02 -0.28 35.15
N ALA A 179 10.31 0.47 34.09
CA ALA A 179 10.50 -0.11 32.76
C ALA A 179 11.68 -1.10 32.71
N ALA A 180 12.81 -0.77 33.35
CA ALA A 180 13.97 -1.66 33.45
C ALA A 180 13.69 -2.92 34.26
N VAL A 181 12.94 -2.80 35.37
CA VAL A 181 12.46 -3.95 36.15
C VAL A 181 11.57 -4.83 35.27
N PHE A 182 10.60 -4.27 34.56
CA PHE A 182 9.72 -5.04 33.67
C PHE A 182 10.51 -5.83 32.63
N ILE A 183 11.44 -5.20 31.91
CA ILE A 183 12.29 -5.87 30.92
C ILE A 183 13.11 -6.98 31.59
N SER A 184 13.74 -6.69 32.74
CA SER A 184 14.53 -7.67 33.48
C SER A 184 13.69 -8.89 33.87
N GLU A 185 12.49 -8.69 34.44
CA GLU A 185 11.62 -9.78 34.87
C GLU A 185 11.09 -10.59 33.68
N ALA A 186 10.80 -9.94 32.55
CA ALA A 186 10.42 -10.63 31.31
C ALA A 186 11.54 -11.57 30.83
N LEU A 187 12.79 -11.10 30.82
CA LEU A 187 13.95 -11.89 30.41
C LEU A 187 14.25 -13.04 31.39
N GLU A 188 14.22 -12.80 32.70
CA GLU A 188 14.48 -13.84 33.70
C GLU A 188 13.38 -14.89 33.76
N HIS A 189 12.11 -14.48 33.61
CA HIS A 189 11.01 -15.41 33.54
C HIS A 189 11.03 -16.22 32.24
N ALA A 190 11.34 -15.60 31.10
CA ALA A 190 11.52 -16.29 29.83
C ALA A 190 12.61 -17.36 29.90
N LEU A 191 13.77 -17.04 30.52
CA LEU A 191 14.83 -18.02 30.76
C LEU A 191 14.33 -19.21 31.60
N THR A 192 13.57 -18.95 32.64
CA THR A 192 12.99 -19.99 33.51
C THR A 192 12.06 -20.91 32.71
N CYS A 193 11.14 -20.32 31.93
CA CYS A 193 10.24 -21.06 31.08
C CYS A 193 10.98 -21.88 30.03
N LEU A 194 12.00 -21.33 29.38
CA LEU A 194 12.81 -22.02 28.38
C LEU A 194 13.60 -23.21 28.95
N LYS A 195 14.13 -23.11 30.17
CA LYS A 195 14.82 -24.22 30.84
C LYS A 195 13.88 -25.40 31.10
N ASN A 196 12.65 -25.09 31.50
CA ASN A 196 11.63 -26.10 31.79
C ASN A 196 10.96 -26.63 30.51
N LEU A 197 11.01 -25.89 29.42
CA LEU A 197 10.39 -26.26 28.15
C LEU A 197 11.26 -27.25 27.41
N LEU A 198 10.71 -28.46 27.18
CA LEU A 198 11.37 -29.55 26.46
C LEU A 198 12.85 -29.69 26.87
N PRO A 199 13.16 -30.12 28.11
CA PRO A 199 14.50 -29.99 28.69
C PRO A 199 15.61 -30.50 27.77
N GLU A 200 15.41 -31.67 27.17
CA GLU A 200 16.36 -32.36 26.28
C GLU A 200 16.40 -31.85 24.83
N ALA A 201 15.55 -30.89 24.46
CA ALA A 201 15.51 -30.40 23.09
C ALA A 201 16.65 -29.41 22.79
N GLY A 202 17.21 -29.52 21.58
CA GLY A 202 18.14 -28.53 21.03
C GLY A 202 17.48 -27.17 20.72
N TYR A 203 18.26 -26.24 20.16
CA TYR A 203 17.83 -24.85 19.92
C TYR A 203 16.51 -24.74 19.14
N VAL A 204 16.44 -25.32 17.94
CA VAL A 204 15.30 -25.15 17.02
C VAL A 204 13.97 -25.69 17.60
N PRO A 205 13.87 -26.95 18.06
CA PRO A 205 12.60 -27.45 18.58
C PRO A 205 12.15 -26.71 19.84
N LYS A 206 13.10 -26.30 20.70
CA LYS A 206 12.81 -25.55 21.92
C LYS A 206 12.24 -24.16 21.62
N LEU A 207 12.83 -23.43 20.66
CA LEU A 207 12.33 -22.12 20.24
C LEU A 207 11.00 -22.20 19.52
N ARG A 208 10.78 -23.19 18.65
CA ARG A 208 9.46 -23.39 18.01
C ARG A 208 8.37 -23.68 19.05
N ALA A 209 8.66 -24.52 20.05
CA ALA A 209 7.74 -24.79 21.14
C ALA A 209 7.48 -23.54 22.02
N TRP A 210 8.49 -22.70 22.21
CA TRP A 210 8.34 -21.43 22.92
C TRP A 210 7.39 -20.51 22.14
N ASN A 211 7.61 -20.34 20.84
CA ASN A 211 6.76 -19.50 20.01
C ASN A 211 5.34 -20.05 19.91
N GLU A 212 5.14 -21.37 19.89
CA GLU A 212 3.78 -21.95 19.96
C GLU A 212 3.04 -21.55 21.25
N LYS A 213 3.73 -21.50 22.39
CA LYS A 213 3.13 -21.05 23.65
C LYS A 213 2.83 -19.56 23.71
N MET A 214 3.61 -18.75 22.99
CA MET A 214 3.51 -17.28 23.04
C MET A 214 2.66 -16.70 21.89
N GLU A 215 2.62 -17.33 20.74
CA GLU A 215 1.97 -16.85 19.50
C GLU A 215 0.91 -17.81 18.94
N GLY A 216 0.72 -18.97 19.58
CA GLY A 216 -0.35 -19.92 19.25
C GLY A 216 -1.73 -19.45 19.72
N ARG A 217 -2.77 -20.18 19.29
CA ARG A 217 -4.17 -19.85 19.65
C ARG A 217 -4.45 -19.98 21.15
N ASN A 218 -3.77 -20.91 21.82
CA ASN A 218 -3.96 -21.10 23.25
C ASN A 218 -3.23 -20.01 24.03
N ARG A 219 -4.01 -19.05 24.54
CA ARG A 219 -3.54 -17.89 25.31
C ARG A 219 -3.13 -18.20 26.74
N GLU A 220 -3.51 -19.35 27.30
CA GLU A 220 -3.30 -19.66 28.72
C GLU A 220 -1.82 -19.55 29.13
N SER A 221 -0.90 -20.01 28.27
CA SER A 221 0.54 -19.93 28.55
C SER A 221 1.06 -18.50 28.50
N ARG A 222 0.65 -17.70 27.50
CA ARG A 222 1.06 -16.29 27.36
C ARG A 222 0.46 -15.41 28.45
N ASP A 223 -0.80 -15.59 28.78
CA ASP A 223 -1.48 -14.81 29.81
C ASP A 223 -0.88 -15.09 31.19
N ARG A 224 -0.61 -16.37 31.51
CA ARG A 224 0.10 -16.75 32.74
C ARG A 224 1.50 -16.17 32.79
N PHE A 225 2.25 -16.28 31.69
CA PHE A 225 3.60 -15.71 31.58
C PHE A 225 3.60 -14.21 31.92
N TRP A 226 2.70 -13.43 31.31
CA TRP A 226 2.64 -12.00 31.55
C TRP A 226 2.12 -11.63 32.95
N GLN A 227 1.17 -12.39 33.50
CA GLN A 227 0.72 -12.20 34.86
C GLN A 227 1.86 -12.41 35.88
N ASP A 228 2.67 -13.45 35.68
CA ASP A 228 3.83 -13.74 36.54
C ASP A 228 4.91 -12.66 36.43
N VAL A 229 5.22 -12.20 35.20
CA VAL A 229 6.18 -11.11 34.97
C VAL A 229 5.73 -9.84 35.66
N VAL A 230 4.47 -9.42 35.48
CA VAL A 230 3.94 -8.19 36.09
C VAL A 230 3.94 -8.29 37.61
N THR A 231 3.50 -9.41 38.17
CA THR A 231 3.47 -9.63 39.63
C THR A 231 4.88 -9.52 40.24
N LYS A 232 5.88 -10.16 39.61
CA LYS A 232 7.29 -10.06 40.05
C LYS A 232 7.85 -8.67 39.88
N ALA A 233 7.52 -8.00 38.78
CA ALA A 233 7.96 -6.64 38.50
C ALA A 233 7.41 -5.67 39.55
N GLU A 234 6.14 -5.77 39.92
CA GLU A 234 5.53 -4.96 40.99
C GLU A 234 6.20 -5.21 42.35
N ALA A 235 6.39 -6.48 42.72
CA ALA A 235 7.06 -6.85 43.97
C ALA A 235 8.50 -6.31 44.04
N ARG A 236 9.26 -6.40 42.94
CA ARG A 236 10.64 -5.87 42.86
C ARG A 236 10.67 -4.35 42.85
N CYS A 237 9.72 -3.70 42.19
CA CYS A 237 9.60 -2.24 42.21
C CYS A 237 9.36 -1.72 43.63
N ILE A 238 8.46 -2.35 44.40
CA ILE A 238 8.19 -1.98 45.80
C ILE A 238 9.46 -2.07 46.64
N LYS A 239 10.19 -3.19 46.55
CA LYS A 239 11.44 -3.39 47.29
C LYS A 239 12.52 -2.37 46.92
N THR A 240 12.70 -2.11 45.63
CA THR A 240 13.73 -1.19 45.12
C THR A 240 13.43 0.26 45.51
N LEU A 241 12.14 0.66 45.52
CA LEU A 241 11.71 1.99 45.96
C LEU A 241 11.77 2.17 47.48
N GLN A 242 11.65 1.09 48.26
CA GLN A 242 11.78 1.12 49.72
C GLN A 242 13.23 1.15 50.20
N THR A 243 14.17 0.52 49.47
CA THR A 243 15.60 0.52 49.82
C THR A 243 16.32 1.80 49.42
N GLN A 244 15.80 2.55 48.45
CA GLN A 244 16.24 3.92 48.20
C GLN A 244 15.62 4.86 49.25
N ASN A 245 16.31 5.01 50.39
CA ASN A 245 16.04 6.08 51.35
C ASN A 245 15.82 7.38 50.57
N SER A 246 14.61 7.93 50.64
CA SER A 246 14.26 9.14 49.91
C SER A 246 15.28 10.24 50.23
N PRO A 247 15.90 10.91 49.24
CA PRO A 247 16.38 12.25 49.48
C PRO A 247 15.19 13.06 50.02
N PRO A 248 15.40 14.01 50.96
CA PRO A 248 14.31 14.83 51.45
C PRO A 248 13.60 15.41 50.23
N ARG A 249 12.26 15.44 50.30
CA ARG A 249 11.35 16.02 49.32
C ARG A 249 11.80 17.47 49.03
N ARG A 250 12.83 17.64 48.18
CA ARG A 250 13.18 18.93 47.62
C ARG A 250 11.94 19.32 46.85
N LYS A 251 11.43 20.52 47.16
CA LYS A 251 10.32 21.15 46.46
C LYS A 251 10.46 20.90 44.97
N GLU A 252 9.33 20.64 44.31
CA GLU A 252 9.16 20.19 42.92
C GLU A 252 9.88 20.99 41.81
N ASP A 253 10.73 21.95 42.15
CA ASP A 253 11.47 22.76 41.20
C ASP A 253 12.90 22.24 41.02
N GLN A 254 13.18 21.71 39.83
CA GLN A 254 14.49 21.37 39.25
C GLN A 254 15.12 20.02 39.64
N ARG A 255 14.50 18.89 39.25
CA ARG A 255 15.31 17.69 38.92
C ARG A 255 15.93 17.90 37.54
N THR A 256 17.24 17.69 37.42
CA THR A 256 17.95 17.97 36.18
C THR A 256 17.82 16.78 35.22
N THR A 257 17.86 17.01 33.92
CA THR A 257 17.78 15.90 32.95
C THR A 257 18.96 14.94 33.06
N SER A 258 20.09 15.37 33.65
CA SER A 258 21.24 14.53 33.99
C SER A 258 20.87 13.40 34.96
N ASP A 259 20.00 13.64 35.94
CA ASP A 259 19.61 12.65 36.95
C ASP A 259 18.77 11.52 36.34
N VAL A 260 17.90 11.86 35.40
CA VAL A 260 17.06 10.90 34.64
C VAL A 260 17.92 9.97 33.80
N VAL A 261 18.90 10.56 33.13
CA VAL A 261 19.84 9.85 32.28
C VAL A 261 20.69 8.89 33.09
N ALA A 262 21.28 9.36 34.21
CA ALA A 262 22.06 8.52 35.10
C ALA A 262 21.22 7.36 35.68
N GLY A 263 19.99 7.63 36.12
CA GLY A 263 19.09 6.60 36.64
C GLY A 263 18.67 5.57 35.58
N ALA A 264 18.50 5.97 34.32
CA ALA A 264 18.23 5.04 33.22
C ALA A 264 19.43 4.14 32.92
N ASP A 265 20.63 4.72 32.87
CA ASP A 265 21.88 3.96 32.66
C ASP A 265 22.14 2.97 33.81
N GLU A 266 21.96 3.42 35.06
CA GLU A 266 22.14 2.59 36.24
C GLU A 266 21.13 1.43 36.28
N SER A 267 19.85 1.72 36.05
CA SER A 267 18.81 0.68 36.06
C SER A 267 19.00 -0.32 34.92
N GLY A 268 19.39 0.12 33.72
CA GLY A 268 19.76 -0.76 32.61
C GLY A 268 20.96 -1.66 32.95
N LYS A 269 22.01 -1.11 33.55
CA LYS A 269 23.23 -1.86 33.94
C LYS A 269 22.98 -2.85 35.08
N THR A 270 22.16 -2.48 36.07
CA THR A 270 21.97 -3.29 37.29
C THR A 270 20.86 -4.33 37.14
N LEU A 271 19.88 -4.10 36.26
CA LEU A 271 18.71 -4.97 36.10
C LEU A 271 18.72 -5.70 34.76
N ILE A 272 18.76 -4.97 33.65
CA ILE A 272 18.59 -5.54 32.30
C ILE A 272 19.83 -6.36 31.91
N GLN A 273 21.02 -5.79 32.02
CA GLN A 273 22.27 -6.44 31.58
C GLN A 273 22.49 -7.84 32.19
N PRO A 274 22.34 -8.04 33.52
CA PRO A 274 22.48 -9.37 34.10
C PRO A 274 21.45 -10.36 33.58
N ALA A 275 20.18 -9.93 33.40
CA ALA A 275 19.11 -10.77 32.89
C ALA A 275 19.36 -11.18 31.43
N THR A 276 19.73 -10.22 30.57
CA THR A 276 20.11 -10.46 29.17
C THR A 276 21.28 -11.42 29.09
N THR A 277 22.35 -11.19 29.87
CA THR A 277 23.57 -12.01 29.84
C THR A 277 23.27 -13.46 30.20
N LYS A 278 22.46 -13.71 31.24
CA LYS A 278 22.05 -15.07 31.64
C LYS A 278 21.26 -15.77 30.54
N LEU A 279 20.30 -15.08 29.92
CA LEU A 279 19.47 -15.64 28.86
C LEU A 279 20.28 -15.95 27.61
N VAL A 280 21.09 -15.00 27.16
CA VAL A 280 21.96 -15.15 25.98
C VAL A 280 22.98 -16.26 26.19
N ALA A 281 23.60 -16.34 27.36
CA ALA A 281 24.52 -17.43 27.69
C ALA A 281 23.83 -18.79 27.55
N TYR A 282 22.62 -18.95 28.09
CA TYR A 282 21.86 -20.19 27.95
C TYR A 282 21.50 -20.49 26.48
N LEU A 283 21.01 -19.51 25.73
CA LEU A 283 20.70 -19.69 24.31
C LEU A 283 21.96 -20.05 23.50
N LYS A 284 23.11 -19.47 23.83
CA LYS A 284 24.41 -19.79 23.22
C LYS A 284 24.83 -21.23 23.51
N THR A 285 24.56 -21.75 24.72
CA THR A 285 24.82 -23.18 25.00
C THR A 285 23.97 -24.13 24.15
N LEU A 286 22.77 -23.71 23.75
CA LEU A 286 21.88 -24.50 22.91
C LEU A 286 22.23 -24.38 21.42
N HIS A 287 22.63 -23.19 20.97
CA HIS A 287 22.82 -22.86 19.55
C HIS A 287 24.25 -23.08 19.05
N GLY A 288 25.25 -22.86 19.91
CA GLY A 288 26.67 -22.87 19.55
C GLY A 288 27.19 -21.56 18.97
N SER A 289 26.32 -20.61 18.60
CA SER A 289 26.71 -19.25 18.16
C SER A 289 26.04 -18.16 19.00
N ASP A 290 26.38 -16.89 18.77
CA ASP A 290 25.83 -15.75 19.53
C ASP A 290 24.39 -15.45 19.10
N PRO A 291 23.38 -15.73 19.96
CA PRO A 291 21.98 -15.57 19.59
C PRO A 291 21.52 -14.12 19.78
N SER A 292 20.57 -13.68 18.94
CA SER A 292 19.83 -12.44 19.15
C SER A 292 18.55 -12.69 19.95
N VAL A 293 18.24 -11.77 20.85
CA VAL A 293 16.99 -11.75 21.63
C VAL A 293 16.16 -10.55 21.17
N ILE A 294 14.90 -10.78 20.83
CA ILE A 294 13.97 -9.72 20.43
C ILE A 294 12.81 -9.66 21.42
N ILE A 295 12.52 -8.49 21.95
CA ILE A 295 11.22 -8.17 22.57
C ILE A 295 10.51 -7.25 21.59
N TYR A 296 9.28 -7.59 21.21
CA TYR A 296 8.54 -6.73 20.30
C TYR A 296 7.21 -6.29 20.88
N PHE A 297 6.87 -5.03 20.61
CA PHE A 297 5.64 -4.37 21.02
C PHE A 297 4.78 -4.13 19.78
N ASP A 298 3.70 -4.87 19.67
CA ASP A 298 2.65 -4.67 18.68
C ASP A 298 1.64 -3.61 19.16
N GLU A 299 1.07 -2.87 18.22
CA GLU A 299 0.16 -1.74 18.47
C GLU A 299 0.77 -0.67 19.41
N ALA A 300 2.06 -0.39 19.25
CA ALA A 300 2.80 0.57 20.08
C ALA A 300 2.49 2.05 19.75
N ALA A 301 1.41 2.34 19.00
CA ALA A 301 0.99 3.69 18.60
C ALA A 301 0.79 4.63 19.80
N GLU A 302 0.27 4.08 20.91
CA GLU A 302 -0.12 4.82 22.11
C GLU A 302 0.97 4.84 23.20
N PHE A 303 2.21 4.51 22.83
CA PHE A 303 3.32 4.51 23.78
C PHE A 303 3.71 5.93 24.19
N HIS A 304 3.62 6.90 23.28
CA HIS A 304 4.01 8.30 23.52
C HIS A 304 5.36 8.36 24.28
N ASN A 305 5.32 8.79 25.55
CA ASN A 305 6.44 8.92 26.46
C ASN A 305 7.17 7.59 26.78
N LEU A 306 6.43 6.48 26.78
CA LEU A 306 6.96 5.17 27.14
C LEU A 306 8.02 4.65 26.14
N TYR A 307 7.85 4.98 24.86
CA TYR A 307 8.84 4.65 23.83
C TYR A 307 10.23 5.21 24.17
N TRP A 308 10.27 6.45 24.63
CA TRP A 308 11.51 7.13 25.01
C TRP A 308 12.12 6.56 26.27
N ILE A 309 11.29 6.20 27.26
CA ILE A 309 11.73 5.56 28.50
C ILE A 309 12.39 4.21 28.18
N LEU A 310 11.71 3.35 27.39
CA LEU A 310 12.22 2.04 26.98
C LEU A 310 13.48 2.15 26.14
N SER A 311 13.54 3.14 25.24
CA SER A 311 14.74 3.39 24.44
C SER A 311 15.92 3.82 25.31
N ARG A 312 15.69 4.71 26.30
CA ARG A 312 16.73 5.27 27.17
C ARG A 312 17.37 4.23 28.09
N VAL A 313 16.59 3.31 28.66
CA VAL A 313 17.15 2.23 29.51
C VAL A 313 18.06 1.26 28.76
N LEU A 314 18.03 1.27 27.42
CA LEU A 314 18.90 0.46 26.57
C LEU A 314 20.12 1.19 25.99
N VAL A 315 20.21 2.52 26.10
CA VAL A 315 21.31 3.32 25.51
C VAL A 315 22.66 2.82 26.01
N ALA A 316 22.82 2.67 27.33
CA ALA A 316 24.07 2.20 27.91
C ALA A 316 24.43 0.77 27.45
N ARG A 317 23.46 0.00 26.95
CA ARG A 317 23.54 -1.44 26.66
C ARG A 317 23.51 -1.73 25.16
N ILE A 318 23.86 -0.75 24.33
CA ILE A 318 23.82 -0.86 22.86
C ILE A 318 24.73 -1.97 22.30
N SER A 319 25.68 -2.48 23.10
CA SER A 319 26.53 -3.64 22.79
C SER A 319 25.87 -5.01 23.01
N GLU A 320 24.75 -5.07 23.73
CA GLU A 320 24.10 -6.34 24.07
C GLU A 320 23.22 -6.85 22.92
N PRO A 321 23.09 -8.18 22.72
CA PRO A 321 22.27 -8.77 21.66
C PRO A 321 20.76 -8.74 21.96
N LEU A 322 20.28 -7.68 22.61
CA LEU A 322 18.88 -7.42 22.92
C LEU A 322 18.34 -6.32 22.00
N TRP A 323 17.26 -6.63 21.30
CA TRP A 323 16.51 -5.70 20.46
C TRP A 323 15.13 -5.42 21.04
N LEU A 324 14.72 -4.15 21.02
CA LEU A 324 13.30 -3.79 21.15
C LEU A 324 12.76 -3.40 19.77
N VAL A 325 11.71 -4.08 19.34
CA VAL A 325 11.04 -3.79 18.07
C VAL A 325 9.66 -3.21 18.36
N PHE A 326 9.36 -2.03 17.85
CA PHE A 326 8.07 -1.38 18.03
C PHE A 326 7.31 -1.38 16.70
N MET A 327 6.11 -1.91 16.69
CA MET A 327 5.25 -1.96 15.52
C MET A 327 4.06 -1.05 15.75
N ALA A 328 3.84 -0.13 14.82
CA ALA A 328 2.70 0.77 14.88
C ALA A 328 2.03 0.87 13.50
N THR A 329 0.72 0.74 13.51
CA THR A 329 -0.17 0.88 12.35
C THR A 329 -0.58 2.36 12.19
N ASN A 330 -0.76 3.06 13.31
CA ASN A 330 -1.40 4.39 13.37
C ASN A 330 -0.53 5.48 14.03
N GLY A 331 0.71 5.16 14.42
CA GLY A 331 1.51 6.11 15.18
C GLY A 331 2.13 7.18 14.27
N LYS A 332 1.98 8.46 14.64
CA LYS A 332 2.56 9.57 13.90
C LYS A 332 4.07 9.43 13.88
N LEU A 333 4.71 9.56 12.71
CA LEU A 333 6.14 9.33 12.59
C LEU A 333 6.99 10.24 13.49
N LYS A 334 6.52 11.47 13.76
CA LYS A 334 7.12 12.38 14.74
C LYS A 334 7.28 11.78 16.15
N ASN A 335 6.51 10.75 16.49
CA ASN A 335 6.61 10.03 17.76
C ASN A 335 7.80 9.05 17.76
N TYR A 336 8.25 8.61 16.58
CA TYR A 336 9.27 7.57 16.39
C TYR A 336 10.57 8.07 15.77
N ALA A 337 10.52 9.23 15.08
CA ALA A 337 11.64 9.96 14.48
C ALA A 337 11.38 11.48 14.59
N PRO A 338 11.35 12.09 15.80
CA PRO A 338 11.18 13.53 15.94
C PRO A 338 12.33 14.32 15.27
N PRO A 339 12.05 15.48 14.67
CA PRO A 339 13.09 16.43 14.25
C PRO A 339 14.00 16.80 15.43
N SER A 340 15.28 17.06 15.16
CA SER A 340 16.30 17.39 16.18
C SER A 340 15.89 18.47 17.19
N GLY A 341 15.10 19.46 16.77
CA GLY A 341 14.57 20.52 17.63
C GLY A 341 13.37 20.13 18.52
N ASN A 342 12.71 18.99 18.25
CA ASN A 342 11.56 18.47 18.99
C ASN A 342 11.88 17.19 19.76
N ILE A 343 13.16 16.86 19.91
CA ILE A 343 13.56 15.66 20.63
C ILE A 343 13.48 15.93 22.13
N ASN A 344 12.42 15.42 22.78
CA ASN A 344 12.22 15.49 24.23
C ASN A 344 13.18 14.61 25.05
N SER A 345 14.32 14.21 24.48
CA SER A 345 15.39 13.49 25.17
C SER A 345 16.64 14.35 25.20
N ALA A 346 17.04 14.83 26.39
CA ALA A 346 18.20 15.71 26.53
C ALA A 346 19.54 15.10 26.11
N ARG A 347 19.62 13.78 25.88
CA ARG A 347 20.79 13.13 25.27
C ARG A 347 20.82 13.23 23.76
N LEU A 348 19.68 13.10 23.09
CA LEU A 348 19.61 13.21 21.64
C LEU A 348 19.94 14.63 21.15
N SER A 349 19.61 15.65 21.96
CA SER A 349 19.99 17.04 21.69
C SER A 349 21.45 17.36 22.04
N ALA A 350 22.05 16.67 23.02
CA ALA A 350 23.42 16.95 23.49
C ALA A 350 24.52 16.09 22.81
N GLU A 351 24.23 14.85 22.41
CA GLU A 351 25.23 13.86 21.96
C GLU A 351 25.18 13.56 20.44
N LEU A 352 24.36 14.26 19.65
CA LEU A 352 24.20 14.06 18.19
C LEU A 352 23.86 12.61 17.77
N LEU A 353 23.38 11.77 18.71
CA LEU A 353 22.97 10.40 18.44
C LEU A 353 21.75 10.37 17.50
N GLN A 354 21.63 9.33 16.70
CA GLN A 354 20.52 9.15 15.75
C GLN A 354 19.73 7.91 16.13
N GLN A 355 18.41 7.98 15.98
CA GLN A 355 17.58 6.78 16.04
C GLN A 355 17.83 5.90 14.82
N LEU A 356 17.64 4.60 14.99
CA LEU A 356 17.66 3.70 13.84
C LEU A 356 16.51 4.07 12.90
N PRO A 357 16.77 4.15 11.58
CA PRO A 357 15.70 4.41 10.63
C PRO A 357 14.67 3.28 10.72
N PRO A 358 13.37 3.58 10.51
CA PRO A 358 12.33 2.57 10.57
C PRO A 358 12.52 1.51 9.49
N TYR A 359 12.08 0.29 9.78
CA TYR A 359 11.94 -0.79 8.82
C TYR A 359 10.52 -0.76 8.22
N TYR A 360 10.42 -0.82 6.90
CA TYR A 360 9.16 -0.74 6.17
C TYR A 360 9.07 -1.73 5.00
N SER A 361 10.09 -2.57 4.81
CA SER A 361 10.16 -3.56 3.72
C SER A 361 9.40 -4.85 4.08
N LEU A 362 8.08 -4.78 4.15
CA LEU A 362 7.21 -5.94 4.48
C LEU A 362 6.74 -6.76 3.26
N GLY A 363 7.17 -6.37 2.06
CA GLY A 363 6.86 -7.06 0.82
C GLY A 363 5.41 -6.89 0.37
N PHE A 364 5.20 -7.09 -0.93
CA PHE A 364 3.91 -6.99 -1.63
C PHE A 364 3.77 -8.18 -2.57
N ASP A 365 2.55 -8.45 -3.05
CA ASP A 365 2.28 -9.49 -4.04
C ASP A 365 2.73 -10.88 -3.59
N GLN A 366 2.68 -11.15 -2.29
CA GLN A 366 3.15 -12.43 -1.75
C GLN A 366 2.42 -13.62 -2.36
N TRP A 367 1.16 -13.44 -2.72
CA TRP A 367 0.31 -14.46 -3.32
C TRP A 367 0.28 -14.41 -4.84
N ALA A 368 1.05 -13.52 -5.47
CA ALA A 368 0.98 -13.36 -6.91
C ALA A 368 1.39 -14.65 -7.63
N LYS A 369 2.19 -15.54 -7.02
CA LYS A 369 2.45 -16.89 -7.56
C LYS A 369 1.19 -17.72 -7.79
N LYS A 370 0.16 -17.57 -6.94
CA LYS A 370 -1.12 -18.29 -7.07
C LYS A 370 -2.01 -17.76 -8.17
N ALA A 371 -1.81 -16.52 -8.65
CA ALA A 371 -2.56 -16.03 -9.80
C ALA A 371 -2.33 -16.90 -11.06
N ALA A 372 -1.32 -17.80 -11.05
CA ALA A 372 -1.11 -18.87 -12.03
C ALA A 372 -2.29 -19.79 -12.19
N GLU A 373 -3.06 -19.97 -11.15
CA GLU A 373 -4.19 -20.86 -11.16
C GLU A 373 -5.37 -20.27 -11.95
N SER A 374 -5.39 -18.95 -12.18
CA SER A 374 -6.41 -18.27 -12.99
C SER A 374 -6.13 -18.43 -14.48
N ARG A 375 -6.93 -19.28 -15.15
CA ARG A 375 -6.73 -19.64 -16.57
C ARG A 375 -7.82 -19.10 -17.48
N THR A 376 -8.99 -18.76 -16.94
CA THR A 376 -10.13 -18.28 -17.71
C THR A 376 -10.36 -16.78 -17.56
N MET A 377 -11.09 -16.18 -18.50
CA MET A 377 -11.50 -14.77 -18.42
C MET A 377 -12.34 -14.48 -17.17
N GLY A 378 -13.16 -15.44 -16.74
CA GLY A 378 -13.93 -15.35 -15.50
C GLY A 378 -13.05 -15.32 -14.26
N ASP A 379 -12.02 -16.19 -14.20
CA ASP A 379 -11.08 -16.22 -13.08
C ASP A 379 -10.35 -14.88 -12.94
N LEU A 380 -9.78 -14.37 -14.04
CA LEU A 380 -9.03 -13.12 -14.07
C LEU A 380 -9.85 -11.89 -13.66
N SER A 381 -11.18 -11.97 -13.80
CA SER A 381 -12.09 -10.87 -13.45
C SER A 381 -12.66 -10.99 -12.03
N SER A 382 -12.25 -12.00 -11.25
CA SER A 382 -12.84 -12.30 -9.93
C SER A 382 -12.16 -11.56 -8.76
N TRP A 383 -12.89 -11.41 -7.66
CA TRP A 383 -12.32 -10.96 -6.38
C TRP A 383 -11.18 -11.85 -5.88
N LEU A 384 -11.26 -13.17 -6.11
CA LEU A 384 -10.21 -14.11 -5.74
C LEU A 384 -8.91 -13.78 -6.46
N HIS A 385 -8.98 -13.55 -7.78
CA HIS A 385 -7.80 -13.16 -8.55
C HIS A 385 -7.23 -11.82 -8.10
N ALA A 386 -8.10 -10.82 -7.90
CA ALA A 386 -7.70 -9.51 -7.37
C ALA A 386 -6.97 -9.62 -6.01
N SER A 387 -7.38 -10.57 -5.16
CA SER A 387 -6.79 -10.78 -3.83
C SER A 387 -5.36 -11.30 -3.84
N TYR A 388 -4.88 -11.88 -4.96
CA TYR A 388 -3.52 -12.39 -5.07
C TYR A 388 -2.46 -11.28 -5.14
N TYR A 389 -2.88 -10.06 -5.51
CA TYR A 389 -2.01 -8.90 -5.64
C TYR A 389 -2.19 -7.92 -4.48
N GLY A 390 -1.18 -7.10 -4.25
CA GLY A 390 -1.17 -6.11 -3.19
C GLY A 390 -0.77 -6.72 -1.84
N ARG A 391 -1.49 -6.32 -0.79
CA ARG A 391 -1.20 -6.76 0.58
C ARG A 391 -1.58 -8.23 0.81
N PRO A 392 -0.81 -8.94 1.65
CA PRO A 392 -1.09 -10.34 1.97
C PRO A 392 -2.40 -10.56 2.72
N MET A 393 -2.96 -9.50 3.33
CA MET A 393 -4.25 -9.54 4.03
C MET A 393 -5.40 -9.97 3.11
N TRP A 394 -5.43 -9.50 1.86
CA TRP A 394 -6.58 -9.73 0.97
C TRP A 394 -6.83 -11.22 0.71
N ASN A 395 -5.80 -11.96 0.32
CA ASN A 395 -5.95 -13.39 0.09
C ASN A 395 -6.12 -14.18 1.39
N ALA A 396 -5.45 -13.78 2.47
CA ALA A 396 -5.54 -14.46 3.76
C ALA A 396 -6.99 -14.51 4.24
N HIS A 397 -7.69 -13.37 4.27
CA HIS A 397 -9.10 -13.34 4.68
C HIS A 397 -10.02 -14.14 3.76
N LEU A 398 -9.87 -13.96 2.45
CA LEU A 398 -10.75 -14.61 1.48
C LEU A 398 -10.62 -16.15 1.52
N THR A 399 -9.41 -16.66 1.73
CA THR A 399 -9.16 -18.11 1.77
C THR A 399 -9.56 -18.73 3.10
N THR A 400 -9.55 -17.98 4.20
CA THR A 400 -9.94 -18.49 5.52
C THR A 400 -11.42 -18.34 5.82
N THR A 401 -12.11 -17.41 5.14
CA THR A 401 -13.54 -17.12 5.37
C THR A 401 -14.28 -16.99 4.03
N PRO A 402 -15.06 -18.02 3.62
CA PRO A 402 -15.82 -17.97 2.37
C PRO A 402 -16.86 -16.86 2.27
N SER A 403 -17.35 -16.34 3.41
CA SER A 403 -18.29 -15.21 3.47
C SER A 403 -17.60 -13.84 3.47
N TYR A 404 -16.28 -13.79 3.34
CA TYR A 404 -15.51 -12.56 3.43
C TYR A 404 -15.81 -11.61 2.27
N ARG A 405 -16.14 -10.36 2.58
CA ARG A 405 -16.55 -9.35 1.59
C ARG A 405 -15.45 -8.32 1.38
N LEU A 406 -14.51 -8.63 0.48
CA LEU A 406 -13.40 -7.73 0.10
C LEU A 406 -13.86 -6.32 -0.25
N ARG A 407 -15.02 -6.18 -0.91
CA ARG A 407 -15.62 -4.89 -1.26
C ARG A 407 -15.85 -3.98 -0.05
N GLN A 408 -16.46 -4.52 1.00
CA GLN A 408 -16.82 -3.74 2.20
C GLN A 408 -15.55 -3.33 2.95
N GLU A 409 -14.60 -4.25 3.03
CA GLU A 409 -13.34 -4.04 3.74
C GLU A 409 -12.40 -3.08 3.05
N GLY A 410 -12.20 -3.23 1.74
CA GLY A 410 -11.41 -2.27 0.98
C GLY A 410 -12.03 -0.87 1.04
N THR A 411 -13.36 -0.77 0.97
CA THR A 411 -14.09 0.50 1.12
C THR A 411 -13.85 1.13 2.48
N LEU A 412 -13.94 0.36 3.55
CA LEU A 412 -13.67 0.86 4.89
C LEU A 412 -12.23 1.28 5.05
N LYS A 413 -11.27 0.43 4.67
CA LYS A 413 -9.84 0.72 4.81
C LYS A 413 -9.44 1.96 3.99
N LEU A 414 -10.15 2.29 2.91
CA LEU A 414 -9.95 3.53 2.15
C LEU A 414 -10.60 4.77 2.78
N THR A 415 -11.75 4.61 3.44
CA THR A 415 -12.59 5.75 3.88
C THR A 415 -12.60 5.97 5.39
N CYS A 416 -12.06 5.02 6.16
CA CYS A 416 -12.15 4.92 7.62
C CYS A 416 -13.59 5.05 8.13
N ASN A 417 -14.56 4.55 7.35
CA ASN A 417 -15.99 4.68 7.63
C ASN A 417 -16.46 6.15 7.75
N SER A 418 -15.83 7.05 7.00
CA SER A 418 -16.31 8.43 6.87
C SER A 418 -17.73 8.43 6.31
N ALA A 419 -18.63 9.21 6.92
CA ALA A 419 -20.00 9.34 6.44
C ALA A 419 -20.09 10.15 5.13
N HIS A 420 -19.16 11.09 4.94
CA HIS A 420 -19.05 11.95 3.78
C HIS A 420 -17.62 11.90 3.23
N PRO A 421 -17.17 10.75 2.71
CA PRO A 421 -15.81 10.58 2.21
C PRO A 421 -15.47 11.58 1.10
N GLU A 422 -16.46 12.02 0.34
CA GLU A 422 -16.31 13.03 -0.73
C GLU A 422 -15.98 14.44 -0.23
N GLN A 423 -16.17 14.71 1.07
CA GLN A 423 -15.87 16.00 1.71
C GLN A 423 -14.61 15.95 2.56
N ASN A 424 -13.94 14.79 2.61
CA ASN A 424 -12.74 14.58 3.40
C ASN A 424 -11.52 14.52 2.46
N ASP A 425 -10.57 15.42 2.68
CA ASP A 425 -9.38 15.57 1.84
C ASP A 425 -8.53 14.30 1.82
N ALA A 426 -8.28 13.68 2.97
CA ALA A 426 -7.47 12.47 3.07
C ALA A 426 -8.17 11.25 2.43
N CYS A 427 -9.48 11.10 2.61
CA CYS A 427 -10.27 10.07 1.91
C CYS A 427 -10.24 10.28 0.40
N THR A 428 -10.53 11.50 -0.06
CA THR A 428 -10.56 11.85 -1.49
C THR A 428 -9.19 11.65 -2.12
N PHE A 429 -8.14 12.13 -1.46
CA PHE A 429 -6.76 11.92 -1.87
C PHE A 429 -6.45 10.44 -2.02
N SER A 430 -6.84 9.60 -1.05
CA SER A 430 -6.51 8.17 -1.06
C SER A 430 -7.27 7.41 -2.15
N ILE A 431 -8.55 7.73 -2.37
CA ILE A 431 -9.36 7.15 -3.45
C ILE A 431 -8.74 7.47 -4.81
N PHE A 432 -8.43 8.74 -5.08
CA PHE A 432 -7.78 9.10 -6.34
C PHE A 432 -6.33 8.61 -6.40
N SER A 433 -5.62 8.49 -5.28
CA SER A 433 -4.26 7.93 -5.27
C SER A 433 -4.24 6.49 -5.79
N VAL A 434 -5.22 5.68 -5.39
CA VAL A 434 -5.33 4.29 -5.87
C VAL A 434 -5.77 4.23 -7.32
N LEU A 435 -6.68 5.10 -7.75
CA LEU A 435 -7.26 5.05 -9.10
C LEU A 435 -6.37 5.67 -10.17
N ILE A 436 -5.84 6.86 -9.91
CA ILE A 436 -5.12 7.69 -10.88
C ILE A 436 -3.73 8.09 -10.39
N ASN A 437 -3.19 7.41 -9.39
CA ASN A 437 -1.81 7.56 -8.93
C ASN A 437 -1.39 9.01 -8.62
N LEU A 438 -2.00 9.56 -7.57
CA LEU A 438 -1.68 10.88 -7.02
C LEU A 438 -0.48 10.82 -6.06
N ASP A 439 0.32 11.87 -6.14
CA ASP A 439 1.43 12.14 -5.23
C ASP A 439 1.23 13.40 -4.44
N LEU A 440 2.06 13.54 -3.42
CA LEU A 440 2.11 14.68 -2.53
C LEU A 440 3.31 15.56 -2.87
N VAL A 441 3.12 16.87 -2.75
CA VAL A 441 4.21 17.82 -2.72
C VAL A 441 4.97 17.64 -1.41
N LEU A 442 6.27 17.36 -1.46
CA LEU A 442 7.04 16.94 -0.28
C LEU A 442 7.36 18.08 0.70
N HIS A 443 7.07 19.34 0.36
CA HIS A 443 7.58 20.51 1.09
C HIS A 443 6.52 21.39 1.75
N THR A 444 5.24 20.98 1.76
CA THR A 444 4.17 21.73 2.45
C THR A 444 3.73 21.03 3.74
N THR A 445 3.37 21.82 4.76
CA THR A 445 2.88 21.28 6.04
C THR A 445 1.56 20.54 5.86
N GLU A 446 0.72 21.01 4.95
CA GLU A 446 -0.57 20.42 4.60
C GLU A 446 -0.38 19.07 3.92
N ALA A 447 0.53 18.95 2.94
CA ALA A 447 0.84 17.69 2.30
C ALA A 447 1.47 16.69 3.27
N ALA A 448 2.35 17.13 4.18
CA ALA A 448 2.89 16.27 5.24
C ALA A 448 1.79 15.72 6.17
N LYS A 449 0.79 16.55 6.55
CA LYS A 449 -0.37 16.09 7.32
C LYS A 449 -1.19 15.05 6.55
N ILE A 450 -1.42 15.27 5.25
CA ILE A 450 -2.13 14.30 4.40
C ILE A 450 -1.31 13.02 4.24
N ALA A 451 0.01 13.09 4.12
CA ALA A 451 0.87 11.91 4.05
C ALA A 451 0.77 11.04 5.32
N ASP A 452 0.86 11.68 6.50
CA ASP A 452 0.70 11.02 7.81
C ASP A 452 -0.65 10.31 7.90
N LEU A 453 -1.74 11.02 7.58
CA LEU A 453 -3.10 10.47 7.58
C LEU A 453 -3.28 9.37 6.54
N ALA A 454 -2.74 9.52 5.34
CA ALA A 454 -2.91 8.55 4.26
C ALA A 454 -2.22 7.22 4.60
N VAL A 455 -1.04 7.28 5.23
CA VAL A 455 -0.32 6.08 5.69
C VAL A 455 -1.02 5.45 6.89
N SER A 456 -1.39 6.25 7.89
CA SER A 456 -1.98 5.72 9.13
C SER A 456 -3.39 5.18 8.93
N ASN A 457 -4.19 5.83 8.08
CA ASN A 457 -5.64 5.60 8.03
C ASN A 457 -6.12 5.06 6.68
N HIS A 458 -5.47 5.41 5.56
CA HIS A 458 -6.04 5.22 4.23
C HIS A 458 -5.20 4.35 3.27
N MET A 459 -4.48 3.36 3.82
CA MET A 459 -3.78 2.33 3.04
C MET A 459 -2.68 2.84 2.09
N ARG A 460 -2.17 4.06 2.28
CA ARG A 460 -0.97 4.52 1.57
C ARG A 460 0.28 3.81 2.12
N LEU A 461 1.29 3.64 1.28
CA LEU A 461 2.54 3.01 1.65
C LEU A 461 3.55 4.03 2.14
N PHE A 462 4.41 3.58 3.04
CA PHE A 462 5.50 4.37 3.60
C PHE A 462 6.82 3.81 3.06
N ASP A 463 7.61 4.68 2.43
CA ASP A 463 8.88 4.34 1.79
C ASP A 463 10.09 4.92 2.51
N GLY A 464 9.86 5.73 3.53
CA GLY A 464 10.92 6.34 4.32
C GLY A 464 10.69 7.81 4.64
N ILE A 465 11.76 8.44 5.07
CA ILE A 465 11.80 9.83 5.53
C ILE A 465 12.89 10.55 4.74
N GLN A 466 12.56 11.70 4.18
CA GLN A 466 13.56 12.65 3.72
C GLN A 466 13.83 13.64 4.86
N LEU A 467 15.07 13.73 5.31
CA LEU A 467 15.45 14.52 6.49
C LEU A 467 15.85 15.98 6.18
N GLN A 468 16.10 16.32 4.91
CA GLN A 468 16.59 17.65 4.50
C GLN A 468 15.97 18.09 3.16
N PRO A 469 15.67 19.38 2.96
CA PRO A 469 15.83 20.51 3.91
C PRO A 469 14.78 20.54 5.04
N ASP A 470 13.60 19.96 4.81
CA ASP A 470 12.56 19.75 5.82
C ASP A 470 12.22 18.25 5.92
N MET A 471 11.79 17.79 7.11
CA MET A 471 11.35 16.40 7.30
C MET A 471 10.07 16.13 6.50
N SER A 472 10.14 15.26 5.49
CA SER A 472 8.99 14.86 4.68
C SER A 472 8.81 13.34 4.60
N TYR A 473 7.56 12.93 4.43
CA TYR A 473 7.18 11.53 4.30
C TYR A 473 7.33 11.10 2.84
N LEU A 474 8.17 10.10 2.60
CA LEU A 474 8.20 9.42 1.31
C LEU A 474 7.11 8.35 1.33
N THR A 475 6.13 8.51 0.46
CA THR A 475 4.95 7.63 0.42
C THR A 475 4.49 7.43 -1.01
N HIS A 476 4.00 6.24 -1.30
CA HIS A 476 3.40 5.92 -2.60
C HIS A 476 2.12 5.11 -2.45
N THR A 477 1.43 4.92 -3.57
CA THR A 477 0.32 4.00 -3.69
C THR A 477 0.71 2.83 -4.58
N ALA A 478 0.56 1.61 -4.08
CA ALA A 478 0.82 0.40 -4.84
C ALA A 478 -0.36 0.05 -5.77
N SER A 479 -0.06 -0.79 -6.77
CA SER A 479 -1.05 -1.47 -7.61
C SER A 479 -1.77 -2.55 -6.80
N GLU A 480 -2.84 -2.15 -6.10
CA GLU A 480 -3.71 -3.05 -5.33
C GLU A 480 -5.10 -3.16 -5.99
N PRO A 481 -5.37 -4.22 -6.76
CA PRO A 481 -6.64 -4.35 -7.49
C PRO A 481 -7.86 -4.32 -6.58
N VAL A 482 -7.78 -4.92 -5.39
CA VAL A 482 -8.87 -4.89 -4.41
C VAL A 482 -9.23 -3.45 -4.02
N LEU A 483 -8.24 -2.62 -3.68
CA LEU A 483 -8.47 -1.23 -3.31
C LEU A 483 -8.96 -0.41 -4.51
N ALA A 484 -8.42 -0.64 -5.70
CA ALA A 484 -8.83 0.07 -6.90
C ALA A 484 -10.29 -0.19 -7.27
N LEU A 485 -10.73 -1.45 -7.17
CA LEU A 485 -12.12 -1.82 -7.39
C LEU A 485 -13.05 -1.19 -6.35
N CYS A 486 -12.66 -1.16 -5.08
CA CYS A 486 -13.44 -0.49 -4.02
C CYS A 486 -13.50 1.04 -4.23
N ALA A 487 -12.39 1.66 -4.63
CA ALA A 487 -12.34 3.09 -4.95
C ALA A 487 -13.22 3.44 -6.16
N ALA A 488 -13.22 2.59 -7.19
CA ALA A 488 -14.07 2.74 -8.37
C ALA A 488 -15.56 2.65 -8.02
N ASP A 489 -15.94 1.68 -7.19
CA ASP A 489 -17.32 1.52 -6.68
C ASP A 489 -17.78 2.77 -5.91
N LEU A 490 -16.93 3.31 -5.04
CA LEU A 490 -17.21 4.54 -4.28
C LEU A 490 -17.44 5.76 -5.18
N LEU A 491 -16.63 5.94 -6.24
CA LEU A 491 -16.80 7.06 -7.16
C LEU A 491 -18.09 6.96 -7.98
N LEU A 492 -18.55 5.75 -8.29
CA LEU A 492 -19.74 5.51 -9.10
C LEU A 492 -21.06 5.52 -8.33
N GLN A 493 -21.02 5.55 -7.01
CA GLN A 493 -22.24 5.73 -6.24
C GLN A 493 -22.98 6.98 -6.73
N GLU A 494 -24.28 6.83 -6.95
CA GLU A 494 -25.09 7.84 -7.62
C GLU A 494 -24.94 9.21 -6.95
N GLY A 495 -24.52 10.21 -7.76
CA GLY A 495 -24.36 11.58 -7.30
C GLY A 495 -23.10 11.89 -6.47
N LYS A 496 -22.21 10.92 -6.22
CA LYS A 496 -21.02 11.12 -5.37
C LYS A 496 -19.82 11.72 -6.11
N LEU A 497 -19.59 11.35 -7.36
CA LEU A 497 -18.42 11.80 -8.14
C LEU A 497 -18.23 13.34 -8.18
N PRO A 498 -19.27 14.18 -8.37
CA PRO A 498 -19.09 15.63 -8.34
C PRO A 498 -18.51 16.15 -7.01
N GLY A 499 -18.87 15.54 -5.88
CA GLY A 499 -18.30 15.87 -4.57
C GLY A 499 -16.81 15.57 -4.51
N TYR A 500 -16.40 14.36 -4.92
CA TYR A 500 -14.99 13.98 -4.99
C TYR A 500 -14.19 14.88 -5.94
N MET A 501 -14.73 15.18 -7.12
CA MET A 501 -14.09 16.06 -8.10
C MET A 501 -13.96 17.48 -7.58
N LYS A 502 -14.96 17.99 -6.83
CA LYS A 502 -14.85 19.28 -6.16
C LYS A 502 -13.67 19.28 -5.20
N THR A 503 -13.62 18.32 -4.27
CA THR A 503 -12.56 18.23 -3.25
C THR A 503 -11.17 18.06 -3.87
N LEU A 504 -11.03 17.21 -4.90
CA LEU A 504 -9.79 17.07 -5.68
C LEU A 504 -9.33 18.43 -6.23
N VAL A 505 -10.22 19.18 -6.86
CA VAL A 505 -9.86 20.43 -7.55
C VAL A 505 -9.69 21.61 -6.60
N THR A 506 -10.50 21.70 -5.53
CA THR A 506 -10.51 22.86 -4.62
C THR A 506 -9.58 22.71 -3.43
N GLU A 507 -9.51 21.53 -2.84
CA GLU A 507 -8.71 21.30 -1.64
C GLU A 507 -7.32 20.77 -2.02
N LEU A 508 -7.26 19.74 -2.87
CA LEU A 508 -5.99 19.06 -3.16
C LEU A 508 -5.12 19.81 -4.20
N CYS A 509 -5.64 20.04 -5.41
CA CYS A 509 -4.87 20.70 -6.47
C CYS A 509 -4.63 22.18 -6.17
N ARG A 510 -5.67 22.90 -5.72
CA ARG A 510 -5.57 24.33 -5.40
C ARG A 510 -4.76 24.59 -4.13
N GLY A 511 -4.86 23.72 -3.13
CA GLY A 511 -4.11 23.81 -1.88
C GLY A 511 -2.63 23.47 -1.99
N ASN A 512 -2.09 23.23 -3.20
CA ASN A 512 -0.71 22.78 -3.42
C ASN A 512 -0.35 21.49 -2.66
N ILE A 513 -1.33 20.59 -2.49
CA ILE A 513 -1.11 19.30 -1.84
C ILE A 513 -0.54 18.30 -2.85
N ILE A 514 -0.95 18.37 -4.11
CA ILE A 514 -0.45 17.51 -5.19
C ILE A 514 0.33 18.30 -6.26
N PRO A 515 1.30 17.69 -6.96
CA PRO A 515 2.08 18.36 -8.00
C PRO A 515 1.23 18.91 -9.15
N LYS A 516 1.59 20.10 -9.66
CA LYS A 516 0.89 20.78 -10.77
C LYS A 516 1.54 20.59 -12.15
N GLY A 517 2.78 20.08 -12.20
CA GLY A 517 3.53 19.92 -13.45
C GLY A 517 2.82 19.03 -14.49
N ASP A 518 2.10 18.02 -14.03
CA ASP A 518 1.52 16.96 -14.88
C ASP A 518 -0.01 17.04 -14.98
N MET A 519 -0.59 18.25 -14.96
CA MET A 519 -2.04 18.43 -14.98
C MET A 519 -2.70 17.85 -16.24
N GLY A 520 -2.00 17.84 -17.38
CA GLY A 520 -2.50 17.26 -18.62
C GLY A 520 -2.66 15.74 -18.51
N GLU A 521 -1.60 15.07 -18.08
CA GLU A 521 -1.54 13.63 -17.87
C GLU A 521 -2.51 13.20 -16.76
N LEU A 522 -2.60 13.96 -15.67
CA LEU A 522 -3.59 13.73 -14.61
C LEU A 522 -5.03 13.80 -15.15
N ALA A 523 -5.35 14.85 -15.91
CA ALA A 523 -6.66 15.03 -16.51
C ALA A 523 -6.99 13.92 -17.53
N ALA A 524 -6.00 13.50 -18.33
CA ALA A 524 -6.16 12.40 -19.26
C ALA A 524 -6.39 11.05 -18.56
N ARG A 525 -5.65 10.74 -17.48
CA ARG A 525 -5.87 9.53 -16.67
C ARG A 525 -7.29 9.48 -16.10
N LEU A 526 -7.80 10.61 -15.61
CA LEU A 526 -9.20 10.74 -15.17
C LEU A 526 -10.17 10.49 -16.33
N LEU A 527 -10.03 11.22 -17.44
CA LEU A 527 -10.92 11.10 -18.61
C LEU A 527 -10.96 9.69 -19.18
N LEU A 528 -9.83 8.98 -19.20
CA LEU A 528 -9.76 7.63 -19.73
C LEU A 528 -10.27 6.59 -18.73
N LEU A 529 -10.16 6.82 -17.43
CA LEU A 529 -10.67 5.89 -16.42
C LEU A 529 -12.20 5.94 -16.30
N LEU A 530 -12.80 7.13 -16.33
CA LEU A 530 -14.23 7.32 -16.09
C LEU A 530 -15.15 6.53 -17.04
N PRO A 531 -14.90 6.44 -18.37
CA PRO A 531 -15.71 5.64 -19.27
C PRO A 531 -15.62 4.16 -18.96
N ARG A 532 -14.45 3.65 -18.56
CA ARG A 532 -14.26 2.22 -18.26
C ARG A 532 -15.11 1.78 -17.07
N ILE A 533 -15.17 2.66 -16.09
CA ILE A 533 -15.95 2.44 -14.88
C ILE A 533 -17.45 2.66 -15.20
N SER A 534 -17.82 3.74 -15.90
CA SER A 534 -19.22 4.10 -16.20
C SER A 534 -19.93 3.26 -17.25
N ALA A 535 -19.19 2.69 -18.21
CA ALA A 535 -19.73 1.89 -19.32
C ALA A 535 -20.14 0.47 -18.89
N SER A 536 -19.78 0.06 -17.67
CA SER A 536 -20.03 -1.29 -17.21
C SER A 536 -21.53 -1.62 -17.16
N GLU A 537 -22.41 -0.64 -16.89
CA GLU A 537 -23.88 -0.73 -16.62
C GLU A 537 -24.31 -1.78 -15.56
N ALA A 538 -23.57 -2.88 -15.43
CA ALA A 538 -23.58 -3.87 -14.39
C ALA A 538 -23.23 -3.26 -13.04
N LYS A 539 -23.95 -3.71 -12.03
CA LYS A 539 -23.66 -3.43 -10.63
C LYS A 539 -22.36 -4.15 -10.25
N PHE A 540 -21.60 -3.59 -9.32
CA PHE A 540 -20.53 -4.33 -8.65
C PHE A 540 -21.16 -5.54 -7.94
N GLU A 541 -20.93 -6.73 -8.49
CA GLU A 541 -21.57 -7.99 -8.07
C GLU A 541 -20.51 -9.00 -7.60
N ASP A 542 -20.91 -9.91 -6.72
CA ASP A 542 -20.08 -11.06 -6.37
C ASP A 542 -20.38 -12.21 -7.34
N PRO A 543 -19.38 -12.94 -7.87
CA PRO A 543 -17.96 -12.86 -7.53
C PRO A 543 -17.10 -11.96 -8.44
N ILE A 544 -17.70 -11.30 -9.44
CA ILE A 544 -17.01 -10.49 -10.47
C ILE A 544 -17.25 -9.00 -10.19
N PRO A 545 -16.29 -8.30 -9.55
CA PRO A 545 -16.48 -6.91 -9.14
C PRO A 545 -16.77 -5.94 -10.28
N LEU A 546 -16.05 -6.05 -11.41
CA LEU A 546 -16.21 -5.15 -12.53
C LEU A 546 -15.96 -5.91 -13.85
N PRO A 547 -17.00 -6.23 -14.64
CA PRO A 547 -16.83 -6.99 -15.87
C PRO A 547 -16.03 -6.23 -16.93
N ASN A 548 -15.38 -6.97 -17.82
CA ASN A 548 -14.72 -6.41 -19.00
C ASN A 548 -15.75 -5.82 -19.96
N ILE A 549 -15.39 -4.71 -20.59
CA ILE A 549 -16.24 -4.04 -21.59
C ILE A 549 -15.56 -4.07 -22.96
N THR A 550 -16.33 -3.93 -24.03
CA THR A 550 -15.73 -3.81 -25.37
C THR A 550 -15.10 -2.43 -25.55
N LEU A 551 -14.05 -2.36 -26.37
CA LEU A 551 -13.39 -1.10 -26.74
C LEU A 551 -14.37 -0.15 -27.43
N VAL A 552 -15.30 -0.69 -28.21
CA VAL A 552 -16.38 0.08 -28.84
C VAL A 552 -17.25 0.73 -27.77
N ALA A 553 -17.83 -0.04 -26.84
CA ALA A 553 -18.70 0.51 -25.79
C ALA A 553 -17.95 1.54 -24.92
N TYR A 554 -16.68 1.26 -24.59
CA TYR A 554 -15.81 2.19 -23.88
C TYR A 554 -15.68 3.54 -24.60
N LEU A 555 -15.37 3.53 -25.91
CA LEU A 555 -15.18 4.73 -26.71
C LEU A 555 -16.50 5.47 -26.99
N GLU A 556 -17.62 4.76 -27.12
CA GLU A 556 -18.94 5.40 -27.26
C GLU A 556 -19.33 6.18 -26.00
N VAL A 557 -18.96 5.68 -24.81
CA VAL A 557 -19.16 6.42 -23.56
C VAL A 557 -18.20 7.61 -23.48
N LEU A 558 -16.95 7.48 -23.94
CA LEU A 558 -15.96 8.56 -23.91
C LEU A 558 -16.26 9.70 -24.90
N LEU A 559 -16.56 9.36 -26.15
CA LEU A 559 -16.61 10.28 -27.30
C LEU A 559 -18.03 10.48 -27.86
N GLY A 560 -18.99 9.64 -27.46
CA GLY A 560 -20.34 9.62 -28.01
C GLY A 560 -20.55 8.58 -29.12
N PRO A 561 -21.76 8.01 -29.26
CA PRO A 561 -22.04 6.88 -30.15
C PRO A 561 -21.98 7.22 -31.64
N ALA A 562 -22.20 8.49 -32.00
CA ALA A 562 -22.22 8.95 -33.39
C ALA A 562 -20.81 9.08 -34.01
N VAL A 563 -19.76 9.02 -33.19
CA VAL A 563 -18.39 9.26 -33.64
C VAL A 563 -17.76 8.02 -34.30
N LEU A 564 -18.13 6.82 -33.85
CA LEU A 564 -17.54 5.57 -34.35
C LEU A 564 -18.30 5.04 -35.56
N ASP A 565 -17.62 4.89 -36.70
CA ASP A 565 -18.22 4.35 -37.91
C ASP A 565 -18.36 2.81 -37.88
N SER A 566 -19.08 2.27 -38.87
CA SER A 566 -19.34 0.83 -38.97
C SER A 566 -18.08 -0.01 -39.14
N ASP A 567 -17.05 0.52 -39.81
CA ASP A 567 -15.80 -0.20 -40.07
C ASP A 567 -14.97 -0.30 -38.79
N PHE A 568 -14.92 0.77 -38.00
CA PHE A 568 -14.30 0.77 -36.68
C PHE A 568 -14.99 -0.24 -35.77
N LYS A 569 -16.32 -0.16 -35.69
CA LYS A 569 -17.14 -1.07 -34.87
C LYS A 569 -16.91 -2.53 -35.26
N LYS A 570 -16.91 -2.83 -36.56
CA LYS A 570 -16.62 -4.17 -37.07
C LYS A 570 -15.19 -4.62 -36.73
N THR A 571 -14.20 -3.74 -36.82
CA THR A 571 -12.79 -4.07 -36.56
C THR A 571 -12.56 -4.44 -35.10
N PHE A 572 -13.15 -3.68 -34.16
CA PHE A 572 -12.91 -3.84 -32.72
C PHE A 572 -14.08 -4.48 -31.96
N HIS A 573 -15.05 -5.11 -32.64
CA HIS A 573 -16.27 -5.67 -32.01
C HIS A 573 -15.97 -6.70 -30.91
N ASN A 574 -14.85 -7.40 -31.00
CA ASN A 574 -14.42 -8.44 -30.05
C ASN A 574 -13.13 -8.05 -29.31
N THR A 575 -12.87 -6.75 -29.20
CA THR A 575 -11.73 -6.21 -28.45
C THR A 575 -12.22 -5.72 -27.10
N TRP A 576 -11.62 -6.22 -26.03
CA TRP A 576 -12.02 -5.99 -24.65
C TRP A 576 -11.03 -5.10 -23.92
N VAL A 577 -11.54 -4.32 -22.98
CA VAL A 577 -10.78 -3.42 -22.10
C VAL A 577 -10.95 -3.89 -20.66
N ASN A 578 -9.83 -4.08 -19.96
CA ASN A 578 -9.82 -4.42 -18.54
C ASN A 578 -8.76 -3.61 -17.78
N PHE A 579 -9.17 -2.46 -17.25
CA PHE A 579 -8.41 -1.78 -16.21
C PHE A 579 -9.36 -1.07 -15.23
N HIS A 580 -8.87 -0.76 -14.04
CA HIS A 580 -9.58 0.00 -13.02
C HIS A 580 -8.67 1.01 -12.28
N HIS A 581 -7.37 1.02 -12.58
CA HIS A 581 -6.43 1.98 -12.01
C HIS A 581 -5.20 2.21 -12.89
N TRP A 582 -4.45 3.25 -12.56
CA TRP A 582 -3.19 3.64 -13.21
C TRP A 582 -1.97 3.30 -12.37
N ILE A 583 -0.94 2.78 -13.02
CA ILE A 583 0.43 2.67 -12.50
C ILE A 583 1.34 3.65 -13.25
N VAL A 584 2.43 4.08 -12.63
CA VAL A 584 3.46 4.92 -13.28
C VAL A 584 4.75 4.11 -13.38
N LEU A 585 5.36 4.08 -14.55
CA LEU A 585 6.64 3.40 -14.77
C LEU A 585 7.81 4.29 -14.32
N SER A 586 8.80 3.67 -13.67
CA SER A 586 10.08 4.32 -13.33
C SER A 586 11.05 4.40 -14.48
N GLU A 587 10.85 3.56 -15.49
CA GLU A 587 11.77 3.38 -16.61
C GLU A 587 10.99 3.43 -17.91
N SER A 588 11.66 3.93 -18.96
CA SER A 588 11.13 3.93 -20.31
C SER A 588 10.70 2.52 -20.71
N LEU A 589 9.55 2.41 -21.36
CA LEU A 589 9.21 1.20 -22.09
C LEU A 589 10.31 0.90 -23.11
N PRO A 590 10.70 -0.37 -23.26
CA PRO A 590 11.70 -0.74 -24.25
C PRO A 590 11.14 -0.45 -25.65
N LYS A 591 11.99 0.10 -26.53
CA LYS A 591 11.57 0.42 -27.92
C LYS A 591 11.12 -0.83 -28.69
N LYS A 592 11.68 -1.99 -28.36
CA LYS A 592 11.39 -3.29 -28.97
C LYS A 592 11.28 -4.37 -27.89
N GLY A 593 10.48 -5.40 -28.14
CA GLY A 593 10.43 -6.59 -27.31
C GLY A 593 9.78 -6.38 -25.93
N LEU A 594 8.69 -5.61 -25.84
CA LEU A 594 7.90 -5.61 -24.61
C LEU A 594 7.29 -7.02 -24.43
N ASP A 595 7.68 -7.69 -23.34
CA ASP A 595 7.26 -9.06 -23.07
C ASP A 595 5.73 -9.16 -22.90
N LEU A 596 5.10 -10.07 -23.64
CA LEU A 596 3.67 -10.38 -23.50
C LEU A 596 3.30 -10.85 -22.09
N LYS A 597 4.24 -11.41 -21.31
CA LYS A 597 4.01 -11.71 -19.90
C LYS A 597 3.76 -10.44 -19.09
N THR A 598 4.49 -9.37 -19.38
CA THR A 598 4.32 -8.08 -18.72
C THR A 598 2.96 -7.48 -19.04
N LEU A 599 2.55 -7.50 -20.32
CA LEU A 599 1.20 -7.06 -20.71
C LEU A 599 0.11 -7.87 -20.02
N ALA A 600 0.29 -9.19 -19.99
CA ALA A 600 -0.68 -10.08 -19.39
C ALA A 600 -0.76 -9.90 -17.86
N ASN A 601 0.35 -9.57 -17.18
CA ASN A 601 0.33 -9.17 -15.77
C ASN A 601 -0.43 -7.85 -15.55
N PHE A 602 -0.26 -6.85 -16.43
CA PHE A 602 -1.06 -5.62 -16.36
C PHE A 602 -2.54 -5.86 -16.61
N TRP A 603 -2.88 -6.70 -17.58
CA TRP A 603 -4.25 -7.13 -17.83
C TRP A 603 -4.87 -7.84 -16.62
N ALA A 604 -4.15 -8.81 -16.05
CA ALA A 604 -4.57 -9.60 -14.91
C ALA A 604 -4.79 -8.75 -13.65
N ARG A 605 -3.98 -7.71 -13.46
CA ARG A 605 -4.14 -6.73 -12.38
C ARG A 605 -5.20 -5.66 -12.64
N GLY A 606 -5.71 -5.54 -13.86
CA GLY A 606 -6.54 -4.41 -14.27
C GLY A 606 -5.80 -3.06 -14.19
N ALA A 607 -4.52 -3.02 -14.58
CA ALA A 607 -3.68 -1.84 -14.55
C ALA A 607 -3.52 -1.19 -15.94
N ALA A 608 -3.78 0.11 -16.02
CA ALA A 608 -3.33 0.98 -17.10
C ALA A 608 -2.03 1.69 -16.69
N ILE A 609 -1.30 2.23 -17.65
CA ILE A 609 0.09 2.68 -17.48
C ILE A 609 0.23 4.13 -17.88
N GLN A 610 0.77 4.94 -16.98
CA GLN A 610 1.48 6.15 -17.35
C GLN A 610 2.94 5.78 -17.61
N CYS A 611 3.42 6.11 -18.80
CA CYS A 611 4.79 5.87 -19.19
C CYS A 611 5.76 6.75 -18.40
N TRP A 612 7.03 6.41 -18.46
CA TRP A 612 8.10 7.21 -17.86
C TRP A 612 8.09 8.65 -18.37
N HIS A 613 8.48 9.58 -17.51
CA HIS A 613 8.60 10.99 -17.89
C HIS A 613 9.63 11.11 -19.02
N ASN A 614 9.28 11.80 -20.11
CA ASN A 614 10.06 11.86 -21.36
C ASN A 614 10.08 10.56 -22.21
N GLN A 615 9.17 9.61 -21.98
CA GLN A 615 8.93 8.54 -22.94
C GLN A 615 8.64 9.15 -24.32
N ALA A 616 9.42 8.77 -25.32
CA ALA A 616 9.17 9.22 -26.67
C ALA A 616 7.82 8.68 -27.15
N SER A 617 7.03 9.56 -27.80
CA SER A 617 5.78 9.28 -28.53
C SER A 617 4.53 8.91 -27.75
N VAL A 618 4.63 8.31 -26.55
CA VAL A 618 3.47 7.79 -25.80
C VAL A 618 3.58 8.22 -24.35
N ASP A 619 2.49 8.79 -23.83
CA ASP A 619 2.41 9.24 -22.43
C ASP A 619 1.62 8.23 -21.59
N LEU A 620 0.55 7.65 -22.14
CA LEU A 620 -0.31 6.67 -21.45
C LEU A 620 -0.57 5.44 -22.33
N LEU A 621 -0.79 4.29 -21.70
CA LEU A 621 -1.08 3.02 -22.35
C LEU A 621 -2.11 2.23 -21.54
N PHE A 622 -3.08 1.59 -22.17
CA PHE A 622 -3.90 0.56 -21.51
C PHE A 622 -4.09 -0.66 -22.41
N ILE A 623 -4.16 -1.83 -21.78
CA ILE A 623 -4.12 -3.11 -22.47
C ILE A 623 -5.50 -3.49 -23.01
N THR A 624 -5.52 -4.09 -24.19
CA THR A 624 -6.72 -4.65 -24.80
C THR A 624 -6.54 -6.13 -25.11
N TYR A 625 -7.64 -6.87 -25.15
CA TYR A 625 -7.66 -8.30 -25.47
C TYR A 625 -8.62 -8.57 -26.63
N GLN A 626 -8.14 -9.17 -27.73
CA GLN A 626 -8.97 -9.50 -28.89
C GLN A 626 -9.35 -10.99 -28.88
N GLY A 627 -10.55 -11.32 -28.42
CA GLY A 627 -10.96 -12.71 -28.28
C GLY A 627 -12.24 -12.90 -27.47
N SER A 628 -12.61 -14.14 -27.19
CA SER A 628 -13.80 -14.42 -26.37
C SER A 628 -13.62 -13.94 -24.93
N ASN A 629 -14.61 -13.24 -24.39
CA ASN A 629 -14.71 -12.84 -22.98
C ASN A 629 -15.76 -13.68 -22.21
N ALA A 630 -16.18 -14.82 -22.77
CA ALA A 630 -17.04 -15.73 -22.02
C ALA A 630 -16.32 -16.18 -20.73
N PRO A 631 -17.01 -16.32 -19.58
CA PRO A 631 -16.35 -16.63 -18.31
C PRO A 631 -15.47 -17.89 -18.34
N LYS A 632 -15.82 -18.88 -19.15
CA LYS A 632 -15.06 -20.15 -19.32
C LYS A 632 -13.99 -20.09 -20.42
N ALA A 633 -13.90 -19.01 -21.19
CA ALA A 633 -12.91 -18.88 -22.25
C ALA A 633 -11.51 -18.83 -21.64
N LEU A 634 -10.57 -19.59 -22.22
CA LEU A 634 -9.17 -19.56 -21.81
C LEU A 634 -8.53 -18.23 -22.22
N PHE A 635 -7.72 -17.68 -21.33
CA PHE A 635 -6.94 -16.48 -21.60
C PHE A 635 -5.70 -16.84 -22.43
N ASP A 636 -5.52 -16.16 -23.57
CA ASP A 636 -4.32 -16.30 -24.41
C ASP A 636 -3.62 -14.95 -24.57
N ARG A 637 -2.43 -14.82 -23.96
CA ARG A 637 -1.63 -13.59 -24.03
C ARG A 637 -1.29 -13.12 -25.45
N ARG A 638 -1.33 -14.02 -26.46
CA ARG A 638 -1.08 -13.66 -27.86
C ARG A 638 -2.15 -12.73 -28.42
N ASN A 639 -3.34 -12.73 -27.81
CA ASN A 639 -4.46 -11.86 -28.17
C ASN A 639 -4.38 -10.48 -27.50
N LEU A 640 -3.29 -10.17 -26.80
CA LEU A 640 -3.09 -8.86 -26.17
C LEU A 640 -2.57 -7.85 -27.18
N SER A 641 -3.15 -6.65 -27.10
CA SER A 641 -2.72 -5.43 -27.78
C SER A 641 -2.80 -4.28 -26.78
N ALA A 642 -2.64 -3.04 -27.24
CA ALA A 642 -2.80 -1.88 -26.38
C ALA A 642 -3.28 -0.65 -27.15
N VAL A 643 -3.96 0.24 -26.42
CA VAL A 643 -4.25 1.60 -26.87
C VAL A 643 -3.13 2.52 -26.38
N HIS A 644 -2.51 3.23 -27.32
CA HIS A 644 -1.41 4.15 -27.03
C HIS A 644 -1.93 5.58 -27.06
N VAL A 645 -1.69 6.34 -26.01
CA VAL A 645 -2.21 7.69 -25.87
C VAL A 645 -1.08 8.69 -25.71
N GLN A 646 -1.17 9.78 -26.46
CA GLN A 646 -0.34 10.97 -26.24
C GLN A 646 -1.23 12.13 -25.81
N VAL A 647 -0.77 12.89 -24.82
CA VAL A 647 -1.46 14.02 -24.24
C VAL A 647 -0.73 15.30 -24.63
N LYS A 648 -1.49 16.30 -25.07
CA LYS A 648 -0.97 17.63 -25.38
C LYS A 648 -1.81 18.66 -24.65
N LEU A 649 -1.19 19.33 -23.69
CA LEU A 649 -1.74 20.51 -23.05
C LEU A 649 -1.12 21.74 -23.71
N LYS A 650 -1.46 22.04 -24.97
CA LYS A 650 -0.98 23.22 -25.69
C LYS A 650 -2.16 23.93 -26.35
N ASP A 651 -2.11 25.26 -26.40
CA ASP A 651 -3.20 26.08 -26.96
C ASP A 651 -3.31 25.93 -28.47
N ARG A 652 -2.20 25.54 -29.13
CA ARG A 652 -2.16 25.26 -30.56
C ARG A 652 -2.13 23.75 -30.80
N PRO A 653 -2.91 23.26 -31.78
CA PRO A 653 -2.82 21.87 -32.20
C PRO A 653 -1.41 21.50 -32.67
N ASP A 654 -1.02 20.25 -32.41
CA ASP A 654 0.23 19.64 -32.85
C ASP A 654 -0.06 18.60 -33.96
N PRO A 655 -0.05 19.00 -35.24
CA PRO A 655 -0.36 18.09 -36.35
C PRO A 655 0.69 16.97 -36.52
N ASN A 656 1.87 17.12 -35.93
CA ASN A 656 2.96 16.15 -36.02
C ASN A 656 2.91 15.12 -34.90
N ALA A 657 2.37 15.48 -33.72
CA ALA A 657 2.20 14.58 -32.59
C ALA A 657 1.56 13.26 -33.03
N LEU A 658 0.40 13.32 -33.71
CA LEU A 658 -0.31 12.12 -34.15
C LEU A 658 0.58 11.22 -35.02
N ARG A 659 1.33 11.79 -35.96
CA ARG A 659 2.23 11.03 -36.85
C ARG A 659 3.39 10.38 -36.10
N GLY A 660 3.78 10.95 -34.97
CA GLY A 660 4.85 10.47 -34.11
C GLY A 660 4.44 9.36 -33.14
N LEU A 661 3.14 9.08 -32.91
CA LEU A 661 2.72 7.97 -32.04
C LEU A 661 3.07 6.63 -32.67
N GLU A 662 3.82 5.82 -31.93
CA GLU A 662 4.21 4.47 -32.33
C GLU A 662 3.77 3.45 -31.28
N PRO A 663 3.53 2.18 -31.68
CA PRO A 663 3.20 1.12 -30.74
C PRO A 663 4.45 0.66 -29.98
N VAL A 664 4.95 1.50 -29.07
CA VAL A 664 6.23 1.32 -28.36
C VAL A 664 6.28 -0.06 -27.71
N GLY A 665 7.31 -0.84 -28.07
CA GLY A 665 7.53 -2.18 -27.54
C GLY A 665 6.67 -3.30 -28.14
N LEU A 666 5.59 -2.97 -28.87
CA LEU A 666 4.63 -3.95 -29.43
C LEU A 666 4.67 -4.10 -30.96
N ALA A 667 5.50 -3.32 -31.63
CA ALA A 667 5.58 -3.31 -33.10
C ALA A 667 5.76 -4.73 -33.71
N GLU A 668 6.70 -5.51 -33.20
CA GLU A 668 7.00 -6.86 -33.72
C GLU A 668 5.83 -7.82 -33.52
N HIS A 669 5.26 -7.87 -32.31
CA HIS A 669 4.07 -8.68 -32.00
C HIS A 669 2.86 -8.33 -32.89
N LEU A 670 2.61 -7.04 -33.11
CA LEU A 670 1.53 -6.57 -34.00
C LEU A 670 1.81 -6.88 -35.48
N ALA A 671 3.08 -6.96 -35.87
CA ALA A 671 3.47 -7.38 -37.22
C ALA A 671 3.14 -8.86 -37.42
N GLU A 672 3.52 -9.71 -36.46
CA GLU A 672 3.36 -11.17 -36.48
C GLU A 672 1.90 -11.61 -36.38
N THR A 673 1.11 -10.98 -35.51
CA THR A 673 -0.29 -11.35 -35.26
C THR A 673 -1.29 -10.71 -36.22
N GLU A 674 -0.83 -9.73 -37.00
CA GLU A 674 -1.66 -8.91 -37.88
C GLU A 674 -2.82 -8.17 -37.19
N MET A 675 -2.76 -8.01 -35.86
CA MET A 675 -3.82 -7.35 -35.12
C MET A 675 -3.91 -5.85 -35.41
N PRO A 676 -5.14 -5.30 -35.55
CA PRO A 676 -5.33 -3.85 -35.56
C PRO A 676 -4.97 -3.27 -34.19
N TYR A 677 -4.46 -2.04 -34.18
CA TYR A 677 -4.20 -1.31 -32.94
C TYR A 677 -4.69 0.12 -33.04
N LEU A 678 -4.89 0.73 -31.87
CA LEU A 678 -5.44 2.07 -31.74
C LEU A 678 -4.41 2.99 -31.09
N VAL A 679 -4.32 4.20 -31.64
CA VAL A 679 -3.65 5.31 -30.96
C VAL A 679 -4.63 6.48 -30.77
N ILE A 680 -4.45 7.22 -29.68
CA ILE A 680 -5.27 8.38 -29.34
C ILE A 680 -4.36 9.58 -29.07
N LEU A 681 -4.58 10.69 -29.76
CA LEU A 681 -4.02 11.99 -29.41
C LEU A 681 -5.09 12.81 -28.68
N MET A 682 -4.79 13.25 -27.46
CA MET A 682 -5.66 14.10 -26.64
C MET A 682 -5.06 15.50 -26.54
N GLU A 683 -5.55 16.44 -27.34
CA GLU A 683 -5.12 17.83 -27.35
C GLU A 683 -6.01 18.69 -26.41
N LEU A 684 -5.83 18.49 -25.10
CA LEU A 684 -6.67 19.09 -24.05
C LEU A 684 -6.55 20.62 -23.93
N GLY A 685 -5.46 21.19 -24.42
CA GLY A 685 -5.18 22.63 -24.29
C GLY A 685 -5.80 23.51 -25.38
N THR A 686 -6.20 22.94 -26.51
CA THR A 686 -6.70 23.69 -27.66
C THR A 686 -8.22 23.62 -27.73
N ASN A 687 -8.88 24.74 -28.05
CA ASN A 687 -10.32 24.78 -28.33
C ASN A 687 -10.60 24.90 -29.84
N VAL A 688 -9.60 24.66 -30.69
CA VAL A 688 -9.75 24.74 -32.14
C VAL A 688 -10.36 23.45 -32.68
N ALA A 689 -11.54 23.54 -33.29
CA ALA A 689 -12.17 22.42 -33.99
C ALA A 689 -11.34 21.96 -35.21
N PHE A 690 -11.59 20.75 -35.72
CA PHE A 690 -10.96 20.28 -36.97
C PHE A 690 -11.49 20.99 -38.21
N ASP A 691 -12.73 21.46 -38.13
CA ASP A 691 -13.44 22.14 -39.19
C ASP A 691 -14.22 23.30 -38.54
N ASN A 692 -14.02 24.50 -39.07
CA ASN A 692 -14.57 25.74 -38.50
C ASN A 692 -16.09 25.78 -38.58
N ASP A 693 -16.71 25.02 -39.50
CA ASP A 693 -18.14 25.09 -39.78
C ASP A 693 -18.97 24.02 -39.03
N SER A 694 -18.33 22.97 -38.49
CA SER A 694 -19.02 21.79 -37.94
C SER A 694 -18.82 21.54 -36.45
N GLU A 695 -18.11 22.43 -35.74
CA GLU A 695 -17.71 22.24 -34.32
C GLU A 695 -17.17 20.82 -34.04
N ARG A 696 -16.50 20.24 -35.04
CA ARG A 696 -16.03 18.85 -34.96
C ARG A 696 -14.73 18.78 -34.17
N TYR A 697 -14.81 18.25 -32.96
CA TYR A 697 -13.67 18.11 -32.04
C TYR A 697 -13.00 16.73 -32.07
N VAL A 698 -13.55 15.77 -32.80
CA VAL A 698 -13.02 14.41 -32.92
C VAL A 698 -12.80 14.03 -34.38
N ASP A 699 -11.57 13.62 -34.70
CA ASP A 699 -11.20 13.05 -36.00
C ASP A 699 -10.78 11.58 -35.85
N ILE A 700 -11.31 10.72 -36.72
CA ILE A 700 -10.96 9.29 -36.78
C ILE A 700 -10.36 9.00 -38.14
N GLN A 701 -9.15 8.46 -38.13
CA GLN A 701 -8.41 8.11 -39.34
C GLN A 701 -8.33 6.59 -39.46
N LYS A 702 -8.82 6.08 -40.59
CA LYS A 702 -8.71 4.67 -40.97
C LYS A 702 -7.26 4.32 -41.29
N PRO A 703 -6.90 3.03 -41.22
CA PRO A 703 -5.60 2.58 -41.67
C PRO A 703 -5.38 2.95 -43.14
N LEU A 704 -4.17 3.38 -43.48
CA LEU A 704 -3.82 3.85 -44.84
C LEU A 704 -4.09 2.74 -45.87
N SER A 705 -5.04 2.97 -46.78
CA SER A 705 -5.25 2.09 -47.94
C SER A 705 -4.10 2.28 -48.94
N ILE A 706 -3.62 1.18 -49.51
CA ILE A 706 -2.46 1.13 -50.44
C ILE A 706 -2.64 2.01 -51.70
N THR A 707 -3.84 2.54 -51.95
CA THR A 707 -4.21 3.20 -53.21
C THR A 707 -4.17 4.73 -53.19
N GLN A 708 -3.98 5.43 -52.07
CA GLN A 708 -3.86 6.90 -52.07
C GLN A 708 -2.40 7.37 -52.31
N ARG A 709 -1.85 7.06 -53.49
CA ARG A 709 -0.81 7.90 -54.12
C ARG A 709 -1.51 9.05 -54.83
N GLY A 710 -1.82 10.10 -54.11
CA GLY A 710 -2.45 11.26 -54.73
C GLY A 710 -2.76 12.35 -53.73
N LEU A 711 -1.74 13.08 -53.31
CA LEU A 711 -1.74 14.54 -53.15
C LEU A 711 -0.30 14.95 -52.85
N GLY A 712 0.26 15.74 -53.74
CA GLY A 712 1.69 15.87 -53.98
C GLY A 712 2.48 16.55 -52.86
N HIS A 713 3.55 15.91 -52.44
CA HIS A 713 4.90 16.48 -52.34
C HIS A 713 5.91 15.32 -52.31
N PRO A 714 7.02 15.38 -53.05
CA PRO A 714 8.01 14.31 -53.05
C PRO A 714 8.73 14.28 -51.68
N PRO A 715 8.92 13.10 -51.06
CA PRO A 715 9.81 13.01 -49.91
C PRO A 715 11.24 13.22 -50.40
N VAL A 716 11.95 14.13 -49.74
CA VAL A 716 13.40 14.30 -49.89
C VAL A 716 14.07 12.94 -49.68
N ALA A 717 14.80 12.49 -50.69
CA ALA A 717 15.46 11.20 -50.70
C ALA A 717 16.56 11.14 -49.63
N SER A 718 16.32 10.43 -48.53
CA SER A 718 17.38 9.84 -47.72
C SER A 718 17.44 8.35 -48.03
N SER A 719 18.44 7.98 -48.81
CA SER A 719 18.74 6.62 -49.24
C SER A 719 19.32 5.79 -48.10
N THR A 720 18.47 5.07 -47.38
CA THR A 720 18.84 3.83 -46.69
C THR A 720 17.66 2.87 -46.80
N ARG A 721 17.82 1.84 -47.63
CA ARG A 721 16.92 0.68 -47.69
C ARG A 721 17.09 -0.11 -46.40
N SER A 722 16.39 0.29 -45.33
CA SER A 722 16.03 -0.65 -44.27
C SER A 722 14.78 -1.41 -44.74
N ASN A 723 14.77 -2.74 -44.58
CA ASN A 723 13.55 -3.54 -44.64
C ASN A 723 12.64 -3.10 -43.50
N ASP A 724 11.82 -2.08 -43.76
CA ASP A 724 11.14 -1.30 -42.73
C ASP A 724 9.78 -1.94 -42.39
N SER A 725 9.81 -2.98 -41.56
CA SER A 725 8.61 -3.60 -40.98
C SER A 725 7.67 -2.59 -40.31
N SER A 726 8.19 -1.41 -39.90
CA SER A 726 7.40 -0.32 -39.33
C SER A 726 6.36 0.27 -40.31
N LYS A 727 6.67 0.30 -41.62
CA LYS A 727 5.73 0.81 -42.64
C LYS A 727 4.54 -0.11 -42.85
N ASP A 728 4.69 -1.39 -42.59
CA ASP A 728 3.62 -2.36 -42.75
C ASP A 728 2.64 -2.32 -41.56
N ILE A 729 3.18 -2.16 -40.35
CA ILE A 729 2.38 -2.03 -39.13
C ILE A 729 1.48 -0.78 -39.17
N ARG A 730 1.95 0.34 -39.74
CA ARG A 730 1.13 1.56 -39.89
C ARG A 730 -0.12 1.36 -40.75
N LYS A 731 -0.15 0.34 -41.63
CA LYS A 731 -1.35 -0.02 -42.42
C LYS A 731 -2.45 -0.69 -41.59
N ARG A 732 -2.20 -0.99 -40.32
CA ARG A 732 -3.15 -1.58 -39.37
C ARG A 732 -3.54 -0.61 -38.25
N ARG A 733 -3.00 0.60 -38.29
CA ARG A 733 -3.17 1.63 -37.27
C ARG A 733 -4.48 2.38 -37.47
N TRP A 734 -5.32 2.36 -36.45
CA TRP A 734 -6.40 3.33 -36.28
C TRP A 734 -5.91 4.49 -35.44
N SER A 735 -6.35 5.71 -35.79
CA SER A 735 -6.00 6.90 -35.02
C SER A 735 -7.24 7.69 -34.67
N ILE A 736 -7.33 8.12 -33.41
CA ILE A 736 -8.31 9.09 -32.93
C ILE A 736 -7.55 10.34 -32.49
N ASN A 737 -7.94 11.49 -33.02
CA ASN A 737 -7.46 12.79 -32.53
C ASN A 737 -8.63 13.57 -31.92
N VAL A 738 -8.47 13.98 -30.67
CA VAL A 738 -9.48 14.72 -29.92
C VAL A 738 -8.92 16.08 -29.53
N ARG A 739 -9.64 17.15 -29.84
CA ARG A 739 -9.28 18.53 -29.47
C ARG A 739 -10.26 19.09 -28.46
N GLY A 740 -9.76 19.80 -27.47
CA GLY A 740 -10.58 20.41 -26.43
C GLY A 740 -10.72 19.53 -25.19
N HIS A 741 -11.37 20.08 -24.18
CA HIS A 741 -11.60 19.45 -22.89
C HIS A 741 -13.03 19.62 -22.38
N ALA A 742 -13.92 20.17 -23.21
CA ALA A 742 -15.33 20.39 -22.89
C ALA A 742 -16.18 19.17 -23.28
N SER A 743 -17.47 19.20 -22.92
CA SER A 743 -18.41 18.12 -23.22
C SER A 743 -18.71 17.94 -24.71
N SER A 744 -18.43 18.95 -25.54
CA SER A 744 -18.46 18.83 -27.01
C SER A 744 -17.44 17.81 -27.54
N ALA A 745 -16.29 17.69 -26.88
CA ALA A 745 -15.25 16.70 -27.18
C ALA A 745 -15.42 15.41 -26.36
N TYR A 746 -15.86 15.54 -25.10
CA TYR A 746 -16.01 14.44 -24.15
C TYR A 746 -17.40 14.45 -23.48
N PRO A 747 -18.44 13.92 -24.13
CA PRO A 747 -19.82 13.94 -23.62
C PRO A 747 -19.99 13.33 -22.22
N ILE A 748 -19.09 12.42 -21.83
CA ILE A 748 -19.06 11.83 -20.48
C ILE A 748 -19.01 12.87 -19.36
N LEU A 749 -18.38 14.03 -19.60
CA LEU A 749 -18.24 15.08 -18.59
C LEU A 749 -19.59 15.64 -18.12
N ASP A 750 -20.55 15.78 -19.04
CA ASP A 750 -21.91 16.23 -18.73
C ASP A 750 -22.74 15.09 -18.14
N LYS A 751 -22.62 13.87 -18.70
CA LYS A 751 -23.27 12.66 -18.16
C LYS A 751 -22.95 12.48 -16.66
N LEU A 752 -21.69 12.72 -16.29
CA LEU A 752 -21.20 12.59 -14.92
C LEU A 752 -21.31 13.86 -14.08
N LYS A 753 -21.81 14.97 -14.66
CA LYS A 753 -21.97 16.28 -13.99
C LYS A 753 -20.67 16.85 -13.41
N ILE A 754 -19.55 16.68 -14.12
CA ILE A 754 -18.22 17.12 -13.70
C ILE A 754 -17.55 18.11 -14.65
N SER A 755 -18.22 18.51 -15.74
CA SER A 755 -17.68 19.41 -16.78
C SER A 755 -17.03 20.69 -16.22
N SER A 756 -17.69 21.36 -15.26
CA SER A 756 -17.14 22.57 -14.62
C SER A 756 -15.90 22.29 -13.76
N HIS A 757 -15.90 21.19 -12.99
CA HIS A 757 -14.77 20.78 -12.16
C HIS A 757 -13.57 20.38 -13.03
N PHE A 758 -13.81 19.63 -14.11
CA PHE A 758 -12.79 19.19 -15.04
C PHE A 758 -12.13 20.37 -15.77
N THR A 759 -12.94 21.31 -16.27
CA THR A 759 -12.44 22.57 -16.84
C THR A 759 -11.58 23.31 -15.81
N ARG A 760 -12.07 23.42 -14.58
CA ARG A 760 -11.36 24.11 -13.50
C ARG A 760 -10.03 23.44 -13.12
N LEU A 761 -9.89 22.12 -13.25
CA LEU A 761 -8.65 21.36 -13.05
C LEU A 761 -7.57 21.82 -14.05
N LEU A 762 -7.90 21.83 -15.35
CA LEU A 762 -6.97 22.22 -16.42
C LEU A 762 -6.56 23.70 -16.36
N HIS A 763 -7.43 24.56 -15.83
CA HIS A 763 -7.15 25.99 -15.63
C HIS A 763 -6.30 26.31 -14.39
N LEU A 764 -5.88 25.31 -13.60
CA LEU A 764 -4.95 25.54 -12.48
C LEU A 764 -3.50 25.84 -12.92
N ARG A 765 -3.30 26.06 -14.23
CA ARG A 765 -2.03 26.48 -14.81
C ARG A 765 -1.50 27.75 -14.12
N THR A 766 -0.31 27.60 -13.53
CA THR A 766 0.70 28.66 -13.35
C THR A 766 0.28 29.89 -12.54
N LEU A 767 0.45 29.82 -11.21
CA LEU A 767 0.75 30.98 -10.38
C LEU A 767 2.05 30.68 -9.62
N GLY A 768 3.18 30.75 -10.32
CA GLY A 768 4.51 30.65 -9.72
C GLY A 768 5.59 30.34 -10.75
N PRO A 769 6.80 30.91 -10.62
CA PRO A 769 7.96 30.42 -11.38
C PRO A 769 8.19 28.95 -11.04
N GLN A 770 8.37 28.11 -12.06
CA GLN A 770 8.87 26.75 -11.89
C GLN A 770 10.22 26.85 -11.18
N THR A 771 10.27 26.58 -9.89
CA THR A 771 11.52 26.44 -9.15
C THR A 771 12.21 25.16 -9.60
N GLU A 772 13.53 25.16 -9.75
CA GLU A 772 14.38 23.98 -10.02
C GLU A 772 14.10 22.79 -9.06
N LEU A 773 13.44 23.03 -7.92
CA LEU A 773 12.98 22.00 -6.98
C LEU A 773 11.81 21.12 -7.47
N GLU A 774 10.97 21.57 -8.42
CA GLU A 774 9.92 20.72 -8.99
C GLU A 774 10.52 19.57 -9.83
N GLU A 775 11.70 19.79 -10.41
CA GLU A 775 12.49 18.75 -11.07
C GLU A 775 13.10 17.73 -10.11
N GLN A 776 12.91 17.82 -8.78
CA GLN A 776 13.35 16.79 -7.83
C GLN A 776 12.22 15.88 -7.33
N MET A 777 10.96 16.21 -7.59
CA MET A 777 9.82 15.39 -7.19
C MET A 777 9.41 14.45 -8.32
N TRP A 778 10.21 13.41 -8.51
CA TRP A 778 9.94 12.42 -9.55
C TRP A 778 8.88 11.45 -9.04
N PRO A 779 7.90 11.05 -9.86
CA PRO A 779 7.04 9.93 -9.52
C PRO A 779 7.90 8.68 -9.30
N GLY A 780 8.21 8.38 -8.05
CA GLY A 780 9.01 7.21 -7.68
C GLY A 780 8.37 5.93 -8.23
N THR A 781 9.21 4.96 -8.60
CA THR A 781 8.92 3.61 -9.08
C THR A 781 7.76 2.93 -8.35
N ARG A 782 6.75 2.41 -9.07
CA ARG A 782 5.48 1.93 -8.43
C ARG A 782 5.08 0.49 -8.71
N LEU A 783 5.95 -0.29 -9.37
CA LEU A 783 5.86 -1.75 -9.22
C LEU A 783 6.71 -2.15 -8.01
N SER A 784 6.11 -2.08 -6.81
CA SER A 784 6.67 -2.66 -5.60
C SER A 784 6.43 -4.18 -5.60
N GLY A 785 7.01 -4.88 -6.57
CA GLY A 785 6.84 -6.32 -6.72
C GLY A 785 7.71 -6.81 -7.86
N MET A 786 8.42 -7.92 -7.67
CA MET A 786 9.12 -8.57 -8.78
C MET A 786 8.11 -8.83 -9.91
N PRO A 787 8.47 -8.58 -11.18
CA PRO A 787 7.68 -9.07 -12.31
C PRO A 787 7.36 -10.54 -12.08
N VAL A 788 6.08 -10.85 -11.98
CA VAL A 788 5.64 -12.15 -11.52
C VAL A 788 5.87 -13.15 -12.67
N SER A 789 6.81 -14.07 -12.47
CA SER A 789 7.48 -14.80 -13.56
C SER A 789 6.65 -15.90 -14.26
N TRP A 790 5.41 -16.19 -13.86
CA TRP A 790 4.78 -17.50 -14.14
C TRP A 790 3.72 -17.58 -15.25
N MET A 791 3.68 -16.69 -16.25
CA MET A 791 3.13 -17.11 -17.56
C MET A 791 4.19 -17.79 -18.42
N VAL A 792 4.91 -18.72 -17.81
CA VAL A 792 5.72 -19.73 -18.50
C VAL A 792 4.92 -21.01 -18.31
N ASP A 793 4.74 -21.77 -19.39
CA ASP A 793 4.05 -23.07 -19.42
C ASP A 793 2.53 -23.09 -19.67
N SER A 794 1.98 -22.12 -20.40
CA SER A 794 0.76 -22.40 -21.20
C SER A 794 1.18 -23.21 -22.42
N GLY A 795 1.29 -24.53 -22.25
CA GLY A 795 1.66 -25.48 -23.28
C GLY A 795 0.78 -25.35 -24.53
N VAL A 796 1.35 -24.79 -25.59
CA VAL A 796 0.94 -25.16 -26.95
C VAL A 796 1.70 -26.46 -27.23
N ILE A 797 0.96 -27.55 -27.40
CA ILE A 797 1.48 -28.78 -27.99
C ILE A 797 1.99 -28.41 -29.38
N VAL A 798 3.31 -28.24 -29.51
CA VAL A 798 3.99 -28.23 -30.80
C VAL A 798 4.12 -29.70 -31.21
N PRO A 799 3.68 -30.12 -32.40
CA PRO A 799 3.96 -31.46 -32.89
C PRO A 799 5.47 -31.68 -32.88
N GLN A 800 5.91 -32.72 -32.17
CA GLN A 800 7.33 -33.09 -32.09
C GLN A 800 7.91 -33.23 -33.49
N GLY A 801 8.92 -32.42 -33.78
CA GLY A 801 9.74 -32.55 -34.98
C GLY A 801 11.19 -32.21 -34.63
N GLY A 802 12.03 -33.25 -34.56
CA GLY A 802 13.47 -33.14 -34.78
C GLY A 802 14.31 -32.74 -33.58
N VAL A 803 14.79 -33.76 -32.87
CA VAL A 803 16.02 -33.73 -32.07
C VAL A 803 17.17 -33.21 -32.94
N ASN A 804 17.96 -32.26 -32.43
CA ASN A 804 19.41 -32.32 -32.61
C ASN A 804 20.13 -31.55 -31.50
N GLU A 805 21.22 -32.20 -31.08
CA GLU A 805 22.05 -32.01 -29.91
C GLU A 805 23.00 -30.80 -30.02
N ASP A 806 23.46 -30.38 -28.83
CA ASP A 806 24.77 -29.81 -28.49
C ASP A 806 25.38 -28.70 -29.34
N VAL A 807 25.62 -27.53 -28.73
CA VAL A 807 26.94 -26.86 -28.75
C VAL A 807 27.18 -26.10 -27.44
N GLU A 808 28.40 -26.31 -26.94
CA GLU A 808 29.06 -25.86 -25.72
C GLU A 808 29.16 -24.34 -25.47
N MET A 809 29.54 -24.06 -24.21
CA MET A 809 29.97 -22.80 -23.62
C MET A 809 31.07 -22.06 -24.37
N THR A 810 31.09 -20.71 -24.27
CA THR A 810 32.17 -19.85 -23.72
C THR A 810 32.11 -18.44 -24.32
N GLY A 811 32.32 -17.42 -23.47
CA GLY A 811 32.39 -16.00 -23.82
C GLY A 811 32.01 -15.10 -22.66
#